data_AF-A0AAV5BVP2-F1
#
_entry.id   AF-A0AAV5BVP2-F1
#
_cell.length_a   1.000
_cell.length_b   1.000
_cell.length_c   1.000
_cell.angle_alpha   90.00
_cell.angle_beta   90.00
_cell.angle_gamma   90.00
#
_symmetry.space_group_name_H-M   'P 1'
#
loop_
_entity.id
_entity.type
_entity.pdbx_description
1 polymer ?
#
loop_
_entity_poly.entity_id
_entity_poly.type
_entity_poly.pdbx_seq_one_letter_code
_entity_poly.pdbx_strand_id
1 'polypeptide(L)'
;MLYYCSYIISFVANELRVPLMSFASDATLSSIQFPFFVRTVPSDLYQMEAVAAVVDYYQWKIVTAIYIDDDYGRNGIAALDDALTARRCKISYKIGFAANTRRSDLLNLLVTVSNMESRVIVLHTRAEQGFQLFSLANRLNMMGNGYVWIATDWLSSYLDANSSVPAEILYGMQGVLTLRAHIPKSMMKSNLVSKWGSLSKKYNHSDLHINAYGFYVYDSVWTVARALDAFFDDGGSISFSNDSRLHDETGGTLHLEAMSIFNMGNKMLDKIKHVNFTGASGQVKFDPQGELIHPAYDIINVIGNGVRTIGFWSNYTRLLSIVHPEDLYSKPPNTSLANQRLYDVIWPGQTSHKPRGWAFPFNAKELKIGVPNRFSFKEFVTKDNVTGSMKGYCVDVFTQALALLPYPVTYKFVPFGSGTENPHYDNLVQMVEDNEFDGAIGDIAITMNRTKAIDFTQPFIETGLVILAPVKKHITNSWAFLQPFTLEMCYTASLTSILTVQQLDTSIKGLDDLKSSDYPIGFQVGSFAEEYMVKELNISRSRLKALGSPEEYAENLKLGPKKGGVMAIVDERPYVELFLSNILQDCGCWLRFHQQRMGLCRPVYRNPSTVGEWRTAADPRQVAQDRATAHLTTLSLWTRTSSVLRASGACSSSVVWHVSSHCSFTFASCYADF
;
A
#
# COMPACT_ATOMS: atom_id res chain seq x y z
N MET A 1 17.42 22.60 27.95
CA MET A 1 17.26 22.45 29.42
C MET A 1 15.79 22.53 29.85
N LEU A 2 14.97 23.42 29.28
CA LEU A 2 13.60 23.66 29.77
C LEU A 2 12.61 22.49 29.63
N TYR A 3 12.75 21.59 28.64
CA TYR A 3 11.82 20.46 28.45
C TYR A 3 11.92 19.37 29.54
N TYR A 4 13.14 19.07 30.04
CA TYR A 4 13.34 18.09 31.11
C TYR A 4 12.71 18.54 32.44
N CYS A 5 12.64 19.85 32.67
CA CYS A 5 12.02 20.39 33.88
C CYS A 5 10.49 20.30 33.83
N SER A 6 9.87 20.20 32.65
CA SER A 6 8.41 20.28 32.54
C SER A 6 7.68 19.17 33.28
N TYR A 7 8.15 17.92 33.23
CA TYR A 7 7.52 16.82 33.97
C TYR A 7 7.65 16.99 35.48
N ILE A 8 8.87 17.25 35.96
CA ILE A 8 9.14 17.42 37.39
C ILE A 8 8.33 18.61 37.93
N ILE A 9 8.33 19.74 37.22
CA ILE A 9 7.55 20.92 37.61
C ILE A 9 6.05 20.59 37.57
N SER A 10 5.56 19.81 36.61
CA SER A 10 4.15 19.40 36.55
C SER A 10 3.74 18.50 37.71
N PHE A 11 4.61 17.57 38.13
CA PHE A 11 4.39 16.77 39.33
C PHE A 11 4.29 17.64 40.59
N VAL A 12 5.26 18.54 40.79
CA VAL A 12 5.26 19.44 41.95
C VAL A 12 4.04 20.37 41.91
N ALA A 13 3.69 20.91 40.75
CA ALA A 13 2.54 21.78 40.56
C ALA A 13 1.23 21.09 40.92
N ASN A 14 1.05 19.82 40.54
CA ASN A 14 -0.13 19.04 40.94
C ASN A 14 -0.22 18.83 42.44
N GLU A 15 0.88 18.39 43.07
CA GLU A 15 0.89 18.10 44.51
C GLU A 15 0.62 19.37 45.33
N LEU A 16 1.19 20.50 44.92
CA LEU A 16 0.97 21.80 45.56
C LEU A 16 -0.30 22.51 45.09
N ARG A 17 -1.07 21.90 44.17
CA ARG A 17 -2.28 22.47 43.57
C ARG A 17 -2.07 23.85 42.94
N VAL A 18 -0.89 24.10 42.38
CA VAL A 18 -0.56 25.36 41.71
C VAL A 18 -0.79 25.18 40.21
N PRO A 19 -1.69 25.95 39.58
CA PRO A 19 -1.87 25.88 38.13
C PRO A 19 -0.57 26.21 37.39
N LEU A 20 -0.13 25.33 36.49
CA LEU A 20 1.09 25.48 35.71
C LEU A 20 0.74 25.83 34.27
N MET A 21 1.11 27.04 33.87
CA MET A 21 0.97 27.53 32.51
C MET A 21 2.30 27.32 31.76
N SER A 22 2.38 26.27 30.95
CA SER A 22 3.58 25.88 30.20
C SER A 22 3.49 26.12 28.68
N PHE A 23 4.64 26.32 28.05
CA PHE A 23 4.80 26.34 26.59
C PHE A 23 5.38 25.03 26.04
N ALA A 24 5.49 23.99 26.87
CA ALA A 24 5.97 22.68 26.43
C ALA A 24 4.95 21.98 25.51
N SER A 25 5.42 21.53 24.36
CA SER A 25 4.61 20.91 23.30
C SER A 25 4.42 19.39 23.43
N ASP A 26 5.20 18.73 24.29
CA ASP A 26 5.22 17.25 24.42
C ASP A 26 3.81 16.65 24.55
N ALA A 27 3.51 15.63 23.75
CA ALA A 27 2.20 14.98 23.69
C ALA A 27 1.77 14.29 25.00
N THR A 28 2.71 13.88 25.84
CA THR A 28 2.42 13.14 27.07
C THR A 28 2.15 14.04 28.29
N LEU A 29 2.44 15.34 28.20
CA LEU A 29 2.03 16.34 29.18
C LEU A 29 0.52 16.62 29.04
N SER A 30 -0.30 15.65 29.46
CA SER A 30 -1.76 15.68 29.39
C SER A 30 -2.39 15.98 30.75
N SER A 31 -3.61 16.51 30.75
CA SER A 31 -4.37 16.76 32.00
C SER A 31 -4.81 15.50 32.74
N ILE A 32 -4.76 14.33 32.08
CA ILE A 32 -5.02 13.03 32.73
C ILE A 32 -3.91 12.74 33.75
N GLN A 33 -2.66 12.95 33.35
CA GLN A 33 -1.50 12.76 34.22
C GLN A 33 -1.24 14.00 35.07
N PHE A 34 -1.50 15.19 34.52
CA PHE A 34 -1.23 16.47 35.16
C PHE A 34 -2.44 17.41 35.20
N PRO A 35 -3.38 17.24 36.14
CA PRO A 35 -4.62 18.02 36.17
C PRO A 35 -4.45 19.54 36.26
N PHE A 36 -3.36 20.02 36.88
CA PHE A 36 -3.05 21.45 37.01
C PHE A 36 -2.24 22.02 35.84
N PHE A 37 -1.91 21.19 34.85
CA PHE A 37 -1.19 21.62 33.65
C PHE A 37 -2.16 22.25 32.63
N VAL A 38 -1.80 23.42 32.13
CA VAL A 38 -2.48 24.12 31.03
C VAL A 38 -1.40 24.58 30.05
N ARG A 39 -1.69 24.54 28.74
CA ARG A 39 -0.77 25.00 27.70
C ARG A 39 -1.44 25.84 26.62
N THR A 40 -0.76 26.92 26.21
CA THR A 40 -1.15 27.80 25.09
C THR A 40 -0.52 27.35 23.79
N VAL A 41 0.55 26.56 23.85
CA VAL A 41 1.19 25.98 22.68
C VAL A 41 0.45 24.71 22.28
N PRO A 42 0.14 24.49 20.99
CA PRO A 42 -0.42 23.24 20.51
C PRO A 42 0.46 22.03 20.85
N SER A 43 -0.18 20.89 21.13
CA SER A 43 0.55 19.64 21.32
C SER A 43 1.28 19.19 20.06
N ASP A 44 2.46 18.58 20.24
CA ASP A 44 3.17 17.84 19.20
C ASP A 44 2.33 16.70 18.60
N LEU A 45 1.32 16.20 19.32
CA LEU A 45 0.33 15.27 18.78
C LEU A 45 -0.30 15.83 17.49
N TYR A 46 -0.75 17.09 17.51
CA TYR A 46 -1.36 17.74 16.36
C TYR A 46 -0.36 18.02 15.23
N GLN A 47 0.90 18.32 15.58
CA GLN A 47 1.97 18.42 14.59
C GLN A 47 2.15 17.10 13.84
N MET A 48 2.18 15.98 14.57
CA MET A 48 2.38 14.67 13.97
C MET A 48 1.17 14.22 13.16
N GLU A 49 -0.05 14.58 13.57
CA GLU A 49 -1.25 14.42 12.73
C GLU A 49 -1.15 15.20 11.41
N ALA A 50 -0.61 16.42 11.45
CA ALA A 50 -0.39 17.24 10.25
C ALA A 50 0.69 16.63 9.33
N VAL A 51 1.81 16.14 9.90
CA VAL A 51 2.84 15.40 9.15
C VAL A 51 2.24 14.16 8.49
N ALA A 52 1.48 13.36 9.24
CA ALA A 52 0.84 12.15 8.72
C ALA A 52 -0.18 12.49 7.61
N ALA A 53 -0.90 13.61 7.73
CA ALA A 53 -1.79 14.09 6.68
C ALA A 53 -1.02 14.44 5.39
N VAL A 54 0.14 15.11 5.49
CA VAL A 54 1.01 15.41 4.34
C VAL A 54 1.49 14.12 3.68
N VAL A 55 1.93 13.14 4.47
CA VAL A 55 2.40 11.84 3.98
C VAL A 55 1.30 11.10 3.20
N ASP A 56 0.09 11.05 3.75
CA ASP A 56 -1.06 10.39 3.13
C ASP A 56 -1.57 11.12 1.89
N TYR A 57 -1.59 12.47 1.90
CA TYR A 57 -1.99 13.29 0.74
C TYR A 57 -1.12 13.00 -0.49
N TYR A 58 0.20 12.85 -0.31
CA TYR A 58 1.12 12.50 -1.39
C TYR A 58 1.16 10.99 -1.69
N GLN A 59 0.36 10.18 -0.99
CA GLN A 59 0.22 8.73 -1.14
C GLN A 59 1.49 7.94 -0.83
N TRP A 60 2.37 8.48 0.03
CA TRP A 60 3.51 7.71 0.53
C TRP A 60 3.05 6.83 1.69
N LYS A 61 3.36 5.54 1.63
CA LYS A 61 2.92 4.56 2.64
C LYS A 61 3.97 4.21 3.67
N ILE A 62 5.23 4.56 3.40
CA ILE A 62 6.38 4.14 4.20
C ILE A 62 7.31 5.32 4.38
N VAL A 63 7.62 5.67 5.63
CA VAL A 63 8.55 6.75 5.98
C VAL A 63 9.69 6.26 6.87
N THR A 64 10.81 6.97 6.87
CA THR A 64 11.89 6.81 7.85
C THR A 64 11.87 8.00 8.82
N ALA A 65 11.87 7.73 10.11
CA ALA A 65 11.90 8.76 11.14
C ALA A 65 13.30 8.88 11.75
N ILE A 66 13.88 10.08 11.69
CA ILE A 66 15.15 10.42 12.36
C ILE A 66 14.83 11.41 13.47
N TYR A 67 15.23 11.09 14.70
CA TYR A 67 14.87 11.89 15.87
C TYR A 67 15.99 11.97 16.91
N ILE A 68 15.92 13.02 17.74
CA ILE A 68 16.77 13.14 18.92
C ILE A 68 16.28 12.20 20.01
N ASP A 69 17.15 11.35 20.56
CA ASP A 69 16.76 10.29 21.51
C ASP A 69 16.63 10.81 22.95
N ASP A 70 15.74 11.79 23.13
CA ASP A 70 15.22 12.26 24.42
C ASP A 70 13.71 12.05 24.51
N ASP A 71 13.10 12.44 25.64
CA ASP A 71 11.65 12.25 25.86
C ASP A 71 10.83 12.98 24.80
N TYR A 72 11.21 14.21 24.46
CA TYR A 72 10.59 14.99 23.39
C TYR A 72 10.60 14.23 22.06
N GLY A 73 11.77 13.75 21.63
CA GLY A 73 11.87 13.03 20.35
C GLY A 73 11.16 11.67 20.35
N ARG A 74 11.28 10.88 21.43
CA ARG A 74 10.61 9.57 21.55
C ARG A 74 9.09 9.73 21.55
N ASN A 75 8.56 10.67 22.32
CA ASN A 75 7.13 10.93 22.42
C ASN A 75 6.57 11.49 21.10
N GLY A 76 7.31 12.38 20.43
CA GLY A 76 6.95 12.86 19.11
C GLY A 76 6.88 11.74 18.07
N ILE A 77 7.87 10.84 18.03
CA ILE A 77 7.84 9.71 17.09
C ILE A 77 6.78 8.67 17.44
N ALA A 78 6.46 8.47 18.71
CA ALA A 78 5.32 7.63 19.10
C ALA A 78 3.99 8.22 18.56
N ALA A 79 3.75 9.51 18.75
CA ALA A 79 2.57 10.19 18.22
C ALA A 79 2.50 10.14 16.68
N LEU A 80 3.65 10.24 16.00
CA LEU A 80 3.73 10.07 14.54
C LEU A 80 3.35 8.67 14.09
N ASP A 81 3.79 7.64 14.81
CA ASP A 81 3.49 6.25 14.49
C ASP A 81 1.98 5.97 14.58
N ASP A 82 1.33 6.46 15.63
CA ASP A 82 -0.12 6.36 15.80
C ASP A 82 -0.87 7.10 14.69
N ALA A 83 -0.46 8.34 14.38
CA ALA A 83 -1.07 9.17 13.34
C ALA A 83 -0.92 8.57 11.93
N LEU A 84 0.23 7.96 11.62
CA LEU A 84 0.46 7.26 10.36
C LEU A 84 -0.36 5.98 10.28
N THR A 85 -0.41 5.21 11.36
CA THR A 85 -1.16 3.95 11.44
C THR A 85 -2.65 4.17 11.19
N ALA A 86 -3.23 5.22 11.78
CA ALA A 86 -4.61 5.64 11.54
C ALA A 86 -4.91 5.94 10.04
N ARG A 87 -3.88 6.26 9.24
CA ARG A 87 -3.97 6.55 7.80
C ARG A 87 -3.47 5.42 6.91
N ARG A 88 -3.26 4.21 7.46
CA ARG A 88 -2.69 3.05 6.76
C ARG A 88 -1.31 3.34 6.16
N CYS A 89 -0.54 4.20 6.83
CA CYS A 89 0.88 4.44 6.58
C CYS A 89 1.67 3.90 7.77
N LYS A 90 2.98 3.74 7.63
CA LYS A 90 3.84 3.24 8.72
C LYS A 90 5.24 3.85 8.68
N ILE A 91 5.90 3.82 9.83
CA ILE A 91 7.32 4.08 9.93
C ILE A 91 8.07 2.76 9.68
N SER A 92 8.92 2.72 8.65
CA SER A 92 9.75 1.53 8.36
C SER A 92 10.91 1.41 9.33
N TYR A 93 11.50 2.55 9.66
CA TYR A 93 12.69 2.64 10.49
C TYR A 93 12.61 3.88 11.38
N LYS A 94 12.82 3.66 12.68
CA LYS A 94 12.94 4.70 13.71
C LYS A 94 14.41 4.77 14.12
N ILE A 95 15.02 5.94 13.95
CA ILE A 95 16.45 6.13 14.20
C ILE A 95 16.65 7.29 15.16
N GLY A 96 16.93 6.93 16.42
CA GLY A 96 17.27 7.87 17.48
C GLY A 96 18.78 8.13 17.54
N PHE A 97 19.17 9.36 17.86
CA PHE A 97 20.57 9.70 18.18
C PHE A 97 20.65 10.70 19.33
N ALA A 98 21.74 10.67 20.09
CA ALA A 98 21.93 11.55 21.25
C ALA A 98 22.28 13.00 20.83
N ALA A 99 21.94 13.98 21.67
CA ALA A 99 22.18 15.40 21.37
C ALA A 99 23.67 15.74 21.12
N ASN A 100 24.57 15.00 21.77
CA ASN A 100 26.03 15.16 21.71
C ASN A 100 26.71 14.14 20.76
N THR A 101 25.95 13.47 19.89
CA THR A 101 26.49 12.50 18.94
C THR A 101 27.53 13.16 18.02
N ARG A 102 28.66 12.47 17.80
CA ARG A 102 29.74 12.98 16.95
C ARG A 102 29.32 12.99 15.48
N ARG A 103 29.89 13.93 14.71
CA ARG A 103 29.61 14.08 13.28
C ARG A 103 29.88 12.80 12.46
N SER A 104 30.88 12.00 12.82
CA SER A 104 31.17 10.70 12.19
C SER A 104 30.02 9.71 12.34
N ASP A 105 29.41 9.69 13.52
CA ASP A 105 28.35 8.76 13.87
C ASP A 105 27.04 9.17 13.16
N LEU A 106 26.77 10.48 13.04
CA LEU A 106 25.68 11.02 12.23
C LEU A 106 25.85 10.72 10.73
N LEU A 107 27.09 10.74 10.21
CA LEU A 107 27.36 10.35 8.83
C LEU A 107 27.04 8.87 8.60
N ASN A 108 27.50 7.98 9.48
CA ASN A 108 27.20 6.54 9.41
C ASN A 108 25.69 6.27 9.49
N LEU A 109 24.97 7.02 10.33
CA LEU A 109 23.51 6.99 10.41
C LEU A 109 22.88 7.31 9.05
N LEU A 110 23.27 8.40 8.41
CA LEU A 110 22.73 8.80 7.11
C LEU A 110 23.11 7.83 5.97
N VAL A 111 24.31 7.23 6.02
CA VAL A 111 24.70 6.15 5.10
C VAL A 111 23.80 4.92 5.29
N THR A 112 23.38 4.64 6.52
CA THR A 112 22.41 3.57 6.76
C THR A 112 21.05 3.94 6.18
N VAL A 113 20.57 5.17 6.39
CA VAL A 113 19.30 5.68 5.86
C VAL A 113 19.27 5.68 4.33
N SER A 114 20.37 6.06 3.67
CA SER A 114 20.43 6.10 2.21
C SER A 114 20.32 4.71 1.57
N ASN A 115 20.68 3.65 2.31
CA ASN A 115 20.53 2.26 1.89
C ASN A 115 19.14 1.67 2.18
N MET A 116 18.26 2.38 2.90
CA MET A 116 16.89 1.91 3.15
C MET A 116 16.02 2.04 1.89
N GLU A 117 14.81 1.47 1.89
CA GLU A 117 13.87 1.59 0.76
C GLU A 117 13.17 2.95 0.73
N SER A 118 12.74 3.45 1.89
CA SER A 118 12.03 4.73 1.97
C SER A 118 12.96 5.90 1.60
N ARG A 119 12.40 6.84 0.84
CA ARG A 119 13.03 8.13 0.52
C ARG A 119 12.28 9.29 1.15
N VAL A 120 11.26 9.02 1.96
CA VAL A 120 10.52 10.01 2.73
C VAL A 120 11.05 10.01 4.15
N ILE A 121 11.73 11.09 4.52
CA ILE A 121 12.44 11.21 5.79
C ILE A 121 11.75 12.29 6.64
N VAL A 122 11.25 11.89 7.80
CA VAL A 122 10.73 12.82 8.82
C VAL A 122 11.84 13.10 9.81
N LEU A 123 12.18 14.39 9.98
CA LEU A 123 13.26 14.85 10.82
C LEU A 123 12.71 15.59 12.06
N HIS A 124 12.76 14.92 13.20
CA HIS A 124 12.25 15.42 14.48
C HIS A 124 13.38 15.62 15.49
N THR A 125 14.01 16.78 15.42
CA THR A 125 15.23 17.10 16.18
C THR A 125 15.15 18.51 16.75
N ARG A 126 16.29 19.06 17.17
CA ARG A 126 16.45 20.48 17.49
C ARG A 126 17.29 21.15 16.40
N ALA A 127 17.24 22.48 16.35
CA ALA A 127 17.84 23.28 15.28
C ALA A 127 19.31 22.93 15.00
N GLU A 128 20.16 22.89 16.03
CA GLU A 128 21.59 22.61 15.86
C GLU A 128 21.84 21.24 15.19
N GLN A 129 21.25 20.17 15.73
CA GLN A 129 21.42 18.81 15.20
C GLN A 129 20.77 18.68 13.81
N GLY A 130 19.63 19.32 13.60
CA GLY A 130 18.93 19.34 12.31
C GLY A 130 19.77 19.95 11.19
N PHE A 131 20.41 21.09 11.43
CA PHE A 131 21.31 21.71 10.44
C PHE A 131 22.55 20.86 10.16
N GLN A 132 23.12 20.22 11.18
CA GLN A 132 24.24 19.30 10.98
C GLN A 132 23.86 18.12 10.08
N LEU A 133 22.67 17.54 10.28
CA LEU A 133 22.14 16.46 9.46
C LEU A 133 21.87 16.90 8.02
N PHE A 134 21.25 18.06 7.79
CA PHE A 134 21.04 18.57 6.44
C PHE A 134 22.37 18.83 5.71
N SER A 135 23.37 19.37 6.41
CA SER A 135 24.71 19.55 5.85
C SER A 135 25.34 18.22 5.41
N LEU A 136 25.20 17.16 6.22
CA LEU A 136 25.70 15.82 5.89
C LEU A 136 24.88 15.15 4.77
N ALA A 137 23.55 15.28 4.80
CA ALA A 137 22.64 14.77 3.79
C ALA A 137 22.95 15.37 2.42
N ASN A 138 23.24 16.67 2.35
CA ASN A 138 23.65 17.32 1.11
C ASN A 138 24.98 16.74 0.58
N ARG A 139 25.97 16.48 1.45
CA ARG A 139 27.23 15.81 1.06
C ARG A 139 27.04 14.38 0.54
N LEU A 140 26.00 13.69 1.02
CA LEU A 140 25.65 12.33 0.60
C LEU A 140 24.67 12.31 -0.59
N ASN A 141 24.42 13.45 -1.24
CA ASN A 141 23.43 13.62 -2.32
C ASN A 141 22.00 13.19 -1.94
N MET A 142 21.67 13.20 -0.64
CA MET A 142 20.32 12.90 -0.14
C MET A 142 19.39 14.12 -0.22
N MET A 143 19.88 15.27 -0.67
CA MET A 143 19.10 16.47 -1.05
C MET A 143 18.82 16.53 -2.56
N GLY A 144 19.07 15.44 -3.28
CA GLY A 144 18.84 15.30 -4.72
C GLY A 144 17.43 14.80 -5.07
N ASN A 145 17.21 14.60 -6.37
CA ASN A 145 15.93 14.09 -6.89
C ASN A 145 15.57 12.72 -6.28
N GLY A 146 14.29 12.52 -5.95
CA GLY A 146 13.75 11.28 -5.39
C GLY A 146 13.64 11.27 -3.86
N TYR A 147 14.34 12.16 -3.16
CA TYR A 147 14.23 12.32 -1.71
C TYR A 147 13.14 13.31 -1.32
N VAL A 148 12.54 13.08 -0.16
CA VAL A 148 11.58 13.96 0.50
C VAL A 148 12.03 14.13 1.95
N TRP A 149 12.13 15.38 2.38
CA TRP A 149 12.47 15.74 3.75
C TRP A 149 11.34 16.53 4.37
N ILE A 150 10.83 16.07 5.52
CA ILE A 150 9.82 16.76 6.32
C ILE A 150 10.45 17.06 7.67
N ALA A 151 10.87 18.31 7.89
CA ALA A 151 11.31 18.78 9.19
C ALA A 151 10.11 19.22 10.02
N THR A 152 10.09 18.87 11.30
CA THR A 152 9.09 19.38 12.25
C THR A 152 9.26 20.89 12.51
N ASP A 153 8.43 21.48 13.37
CA ASP A 153 8.34 22.93 13.55
C ASP A 153 9.61 23.62 14.06
N TRP A 154 10.60 22.88 14.56
CA TRP A 154 11.89 23.42 14.96
C TRP A 154 12.55 24.22 13.82
N LEU A 155 12.37 23.79 12.56
CA LEU A 155 12.98 24.45 11.42
C LEU A 155 12.31 25.80 11.17
N SER A 156 10.98 25.82 11.04
CA SER A 156 10.25 27.08 10.86
C SER A 156 10.44 28.04 12.04
N SER A 157 10.45 27.52 13.26
CA SER A 157 10.67 28.30 14.48
C SER A 157 12.06 28.94 14.53
N TYR A 158 13.08 28.27 13.99
CA TYR A 158 14.42 28.84 13.85
C TYR A 158 14.48 29.88 12.73
N LEU A 159 13.88 29.59 11.57
CA LEU A 159 13.85 30.50 10.42
C LEU A 159 13.09 31.80 10.74
N ASP A 160 12.02 31.73 11.53
CA ASP A 160 11.23 32.91 11.94
C ASP A 160 11.94 33.73 13.01
N ALA A 161 12.75 33.10 13.87
CA ALA A 161 13.45 33.78 14.95
C ALA A 161 14.74 34.48 14.50
N ASN A 162 15.34 34.06 13.38
CA ASN A 162 16.64 34.56 12.93
C ASN A 162 16.53 35.28 11.58
N SER A 163 16.88 36.57 11.57
CA SER A 163 16.82 37.42 10.38
C SER A 163 17.77 37.00 9.26
N SER A 164 18.88 36.35 9.62
CA SER A 164 20.06 36.19 8.77
C SER A 164 20.54 34.75 8.79
N VAL A 165 19.72 33.83 8.26
CA VAL A 165 20.17 32.47 7.97
C VAL A 165 21.03 32.51 6.70
N PRO A 166 22.29 32.05 6.72
CA PRO A 166 23.15 32.06 5.54
C PRO A 166 22.45 31.40 4.34
N ALA A 167 22.47 32.08 3.19
CA ALA A 167 21.82 31.60 1.96
C ALA A 167 22.31 30.19 1.56
N GLU A 168 23.57 29.89 1.83
CA GLU A 168 24.18 28.56 1.61
C GLU A 168 23.48 27.45 2.38
N ILE A 169 23.03 27.72 3.62
CA ILE A 169 22.30 26.75 4.45
C ILE A 169 20.89 26.54 3.89
N LEU A 170 20.19 27.60 3.53
CA LEU A 170 18.84 27.52 2.94
C LEU A 170 18.85 26.81 1.58
N TYR A 171 19.82 27.15 0.73
CA TYR A 171 20.00 26.48 -0.56
C TYR A 171 20.32 24.99 -0.39
N GLY A 172 21.11 24.63 0.61
CA GLY A 172 21.39 23.24 0.99
C GLY A 172 20.17 22.46 1.51
N MET A 173 19.07 23.14 1.84
CA MET A 173 17.80 22.57 2.30
C MET A 173 16.65 22.79 1.30
N GLN A 174 16.97 23.07 0.04
CA GLN A 174 15.94 23.32 -0.96
C GLN A 174 14.99 22.13 -1.11
N GLY A 175 13.69 22.41 -1.05
CA GLY A 175 12.60 21.45 -1.15
C GLY A 175 12.27 20.70 0.14
N VAL A 176 12.88 21.08 1.27
CA VAL A 176 12.44 20.59 2.59
C VAL A 176 11.06 21.16 2.90
N LEU A 177 10.15 20.28 3.30
CA LEU A 177 8.88 20.67 3.89
C LEU A 177 9.06 20.88 5.40
N THR A 178 8.37 21.87 5.95
CA THR A 178 8.27 22.08 7.39
C THR A 178 6.89 22.59 7.78
N LEU A 179 6.61 22.54 9.08
CA LEU A 179 5.35 22.98 9.66
C LEU A 179 5.61 24.21 10.52
N ARG A 180 4.66 25.12 10.59
CA ARG A 180 4.70 26.26 11.52
C ARG A 180 3.35 26.34 12.21
N ALA A 181 3.33 26.48 13.54
CA ALA A 181 2.07 26.70 14.24
C ALA A 181 1.37 27.94 13.66
N HIS A 182 0.10 27.78 13.27
CA HIS A 182 -0.63 28.81 12.55
C HIS A 182 -0.96 29.99 13.47
N ILE A 183 -0.59 31.19 13.05
CA ILE A 183 -0.93 32.44 13.75
C ILE A 183 -1.66 33.37 12.79
N PRO A 184 -2.96 33.64 13.00
CA PRO A 184 -3.75 34.51 12.15
C PRO A 184 -3.13 35.90 12.00
N LYS A 185 -3.38 36.55 10.87
CA LYS A 185 -2.97 37.95 10.68
C LYS A 185 -3.87 38.85 11.51
N SER A 186 -3.28 39.64 12.41
CA SER A 186 -4.01 40.58 13.24
C SER A 186 -3.20 41.85 13.47
N MET A 187 -3.89 42.96 13.81
CA MET A 187 -3.23 44.20 14.21
C MET A 187 -2.41 44.01 15.50
N MET A 188 -2.87 43.17 16.43
CA MET A 188 -2.11 42.85 17.65
C MET A 188 -0.78 42.16 17.32
N LYS A 189 -0.79 41.20 16.38
CA LYS A 189 0.43 40.54 15.89
C LYS A 189 1.40 41.55 15.29
N SER A 190 0.95 42.42 14.37
CA SER A 190 1.85 43.40 13.73
C SER A 190 2.40 44.42 14.74
N ASN A 191 1.58 44.86 15.68
CA ASN A 191 1.98 45.79 16.73
C ASN A 191 3.03 45.16 17.66
N LEU A 192 2.84 43.90 18.06
CA LEU A 192 3.80 43.18 18.89
C LEU A 192 5.13 42.99 18.15
N VAL A 193 5.10 42.57 16.89
CA VAL A 193 6.30 42.43 16.05
C VAL A 193 7.04 43.77 15.91
N SER A 194 6.32 44.86 15.63
CA SER A 194 6.89 46.20 15.52
C SER A 194 7.53 46.66 16.83
N LYS A 195 6.81 46.51 17.96
CA LYS A 195 7.30 46.86 19.29
C LYS A 195 8.53 46.03 19.66
N TRP A 196 8.50 44.73 19.40
CA TRP A 196 9.65 43.85 19.64
C TRP A 196 10.86 44.27 18.79
N GLY A 197 10.67 44.56 17.51
CA GLY A 197 11.75 45.05 16.65
C GLY A 197 12.37 46.38 17.13
N SER A 198 11.58 47.25 17.75
CA SER A 198 12.11 48.47 18.37
C SER A 198 12.93 48.19 19.64
N LEU A 199 12.46 47.24 20.46
CA LEU A 199 13.14 46.84 21.70
C LEU A 199 14.41 46.04 21.42
N SER A 200 14.38 45.11 20.47
CA SER A 200 15.52 44.28 20.12
C SER A 200 16.69 45.13 19.63
N LYS A 201 16.41 46.15 18.80
CA LYS A 201 17.40 47.15 18.40
C LYS A 201 17.95 47.95 19.59
N LYS A 202 17.10 48.35 20.52
CA LYS A 202 17.52 49.08 21.73
C LYS A 202 18.50 48.30 22.60
N TYR A 203 18.39 46.97 22.63
CA TYR A 203 19.23 46.09 23.44
C TYR A 203 20.32 45.35 22.63
N ASN A 204 20.68 45.82 21.43
CA ASN A 204 21.70 45.20 20.57
C ASN A 204 21.42 43.73 20.21
N HIS A 205 20.15 43.38 20.08
CA HIS A 205 19.64 42.07 19.69
C HIS A 205 18.87 42.15 18.36
N SER A 206 19.34 42.96 17.41
CA SER A 206 18.64 43.26 16.14
C SER A 206 18.29 42.03 15.31
N ASP A 207 18.97 40.91 15.53
CA ASP A 207 18.83 39.69 14.75
C ASP A 207 17.73 38.75 15.28
N LEU A 208 17.22 39.03 16.49
CA LEU A 208 16.22 38.21 17.18
C LEU A 208 14.80 38.68 16.86
N HIS A 209 14.08 37.86 16.10
CA HIS A 209 12.67 38.03 15.76
C HIS A 209 11.76 37.14 16.61
N ILE A 210 10.47 37.45 16.61
CA ILE A 210 9.44 36.65 17.28
C ILE A 210 9.03 35.51 16.35
N ASN A 211 9.23 34.27 16.79
CA ASN A 211 8.65 33.08 16.18
C ASN A 211 7.28 32.73 16.79
N ALA A 212 6.67 31.64 16.32
CA ALA A 212 5.34 31.23 16.79
C ALA A 212 5.25 31.05 18.32
N TYR A 213 6.24 30.42 18.93
CA TYR A 213 6.33 30.24 20.39
C TYR A 213 6.31 31.57 21.15
N GLY A 214 6.97 32.61 20.63
CA GLY A 214 6.98 33.93 21.26
C GLY A 214 5.59 34.56 21.39
N PHE A 215 4.70 34.35 20.42
CA PHE A 215 3.31 34.81 20.51
C PHE A 215 2.51 34.03 21.55
N TYR A 216 2.68 32.70 21.62
CA TYR A 216 2.02 31.90 22.65
C TYR A 216 2.49 32.26 24.06
N VAL A 217 3.79 32.49 24.26
CA VAL A 217 4.34 32.94 25.56
C VAL A 217 3.78 34.30 25.94
N TYR A 218 3.67 35.23 24.98
CA TYR A 218 3.05 36.54 25.23
C TYR A 218 1.60 36.40 25.71
N ASP A 219 0.82 35.54 25.06
CA ASP A 219 -0.58 35.30 25.41
C ASP A 219 -0.73 34.47 26.69
N SER A 220 0.23 33.63 27.07
CA SER A 220 0.26 32.94 28.37
C SER A 220 0.26 33.93 29.53
N VAL A 221 1.05 35.00 29.43
CA VAL A 221 1.11 36.04 30.47
C VAL A 221 -0.23 36.76 30.58
N TRP A 222 -0.84 37.12 29.45
CA TRP A 222 -2.18 37.73 29.43
C TRP A 222 -3.27 36.80 29.95
N THR A 223 -3.16 35.50 29.67
CA THR A 223 -4.06 34.47 30.19
C THR A 223 -4.03 34.45 31.71
N VAL A 224 -2.83 34.39 32.30
CA VAL A 224 -2.67 34.41 33.76
C VAL A 224 -3.18 35.72 34.35
N ALA A 225 -2.86 36.87 33.74
CA ALA A 225 -3.33 38.18 34.20
C ALA A 225 -4.87 38.27 34.24
N ARG A 226 -5.54 37.83 33.18
CA ARG A 226 -7.01 37.81 33.10
C ARG A 226 -7.64 36.80 34.07
N ALA A 227 -7.00 35.65 34.24
CA ALA A 227 -7.46 34.65 35.20
C ALA A 227 -7.34 35.16 36.64
N LEU A 228 -6.26 35.88 36.97
CA LEU A 228 -6.09 36.51 38.29
C LEU A 228 -7.15 37.58 38.55
N ASP A 229 -7.42 38.44 37.56
CA ASP A 229 -8.47 39.46 37.62
C ASP A 229 -9.83 38.82 37.95
N ALA A 230 -10.23 37.82 37.16
CA ALA A 230 -11.46 37.07 37.37
C ALA A 230 -11.48 36.23 38.67
N PHE A 231 -10.30 35.84 39.17
CA PHE A 231 -10.17 35.13 40.44
C PHE A 231 -10.43 36.06 41.62
N PHE A 232 -9.87 37.27 41.61
CA PHE A 232 -10.07 38.26 42.67
C PHE A 232 -11.48 38.85 42.65
N ASP A 233 -12.05 39.12 41.48
CA ASP A 233 -13.44 39.59 41.34
C ASP A 233 -14.46 38.62 41.95
N ASP A 234 -14.16 37.33 41.91
CA ASP A 234 -14.98 36.26 42.49
C ASP A 234 -14.64 36.00 43.97
N GLY A 235 -13.99 36.95 44.65
CA GLY A 235 -13.60 36.86 46.06
C GLY A 235 -12.47 35.85 46.34
N GLY A 236 -11.67 35.51 45.33
CA GLY A 236 -10.49 34.67 45.50
C GLY A 236 -9.43 35.31 46.39
N SER A 237 -8.75 34.50 47.20
CA SER A 237 -7.64 34.94 48.06
C SER A 237 -6.43 34.03 47.86
N ILE A 238 -5.25 34.64 47.67
CA ILE A 238 -3.98 33.90 47.60
C ILE A 238 -3.59 33.51 49.02
N SER A 239 -3.79 32.24 49.37
CA SER A 239 -3.41 31.68 50.66
C SER A 239 -2.83 30.28 50.49
N PHE A 240 -1.86 29.95 51.34
CA PHE A 240 -1.16 28.69 51.28
C PHE A 240 -1.26 27.97 52.64
N SER A 241 -1.29 26.64 52.62
CA SER A 241 -1.26 25.80 53.82
C SER A 241 -0.10 24.81 53.74
N ASN A 242 0.47 24.46 54.89
CA ASN A 242 1.51 23.43 54.94
C ASN A 242 0.89 22.06 54.67
N ASP A 243 1.58 21.24 53.89
CA ASP A 243 1.21 19.84 53.71
C ASP A 243 1.92 18.97 54.74
N SER A 244 1.17 18.37 55.65
CA SER A 244 1.71 17.48 56.68
C SER A 244 2.31 16.18 56.11
N ARG A 245 2.16 15.92 54.81
CA ARG A 245 2.77 14.77 54.13
C ARG A 245 4.20 15.05 53.67
N LEU A 246 4.63 16.32 53.64
CA LEU A 246 5.96 16.73 53.20
C LEU A 246 6.88 16.82 54.42
N HIS A 247 7.82 15.89 54.52
CA HIS A 247 8.86 15.86 55.54
C HIS A 247 10.22 15.71 54.86
N ASP A 248 11.24 16.42 55.34
CA ASP A 248 12.60 16.17 54.89
C ASP A 248 13.11 14.88 55.56
N GLU A 249 13.75 14.01 54.78
CA GLU A 249 14.57 12.96 55.36
C GLU A 249 15.74 13.60 56.13
N THR A 250 16.10 13.06 57.29
CA THR A 250 17.18 13.59 58.13
C THR A 250 18.48 13.77 57.33
N GLY A 251 18.89 15.02 57.11
CA GLY A 251 20.08 15.39 56.32
C GLY A 251 19.80 15.79 54.86
N GLY A 252 18.54 15.85 54.45
CA GLY A 252 18.12 16.33 53.12
C GLY A 252 18.34 17.83 52.92
N THR A 253 18.69 18.23 51.70
CA THR A 253 18.97 19.63 51.32
C THR A 253 17.83 20.30 50.54
N LEU A 254 16.72 19.58 50.31
CA LEU A 254 15.64 19.99 49.41
C LEU A 254 14.56 20.87 50.08
N HIS A 255 14.54 20.98 51.42
CA HIS A 255 13.61 21.82 52.17
C HIS A 255 12.14 21.61 51.78
N LEU A 256 11.71 20.35 51.61
CA LEU A 256 10.35 19.99 51.18
C LEU A 256 9.29 20.47 52.17
N GLU A 257 9.66 20.57 53.45
CA GLU A 257 8.82 21.09 54.54
C GLU A 257 8.44 22.58 54.36
N ALA A 258 9.21 23.32 53.56
CA ALA A 258 8.93 24.72 53.23
C ALA A 258 7.93 24.86 52.07
N MET A 259 7.58 23.77 51.37
CA MET A 259 6.58 23.81 50.31
C MET A 259 5.17 23.87 50.89
N SER A 260 4.28 24.61 50.22
CA SER A 260 2.92 24.83 50.69
C SER A 260 1.90 24.67 49.58
N ILE A 261 0.74 24.11 49.93
CA ILE A 261 -0.38 23.88 49.01
C ILE A 261 -1.12 25.19 48.80
N PHE A 262 -1.42 25.51 47.54
CA PHE A 262 -2.30 26.63 47.22
C PHE A 262 -3.76 26.26 47.49
N ASN A 263 -4.34 26.83 48.56
CA ASN A 263 -5.67 26.47 49.06
C ASN A 263 -6.77 26.64 48.01
N MET A 264 -6.70 27.70 47.21
CA MET A 264 -7.68 28.03 46.17
C MET A 264 -7.20 27.67 44.75
N GLY A 265 -6.22 26.77 44.65
CA GLY A 265 -5.61 26.32 43.40
C GLY A 265 -6.60 25.82 42.35
N ASN A 266 -7.56 24.99 42.76
CA ASN A 266 -8.61 24.49 41.87
C ASN A 266 -9.47 25.62 41.30
N LYS A 267 -9.81 26.62 42.12
CA LYS A 267 -10.58 27.79 41.67
C LYS A 267 -9.76 28.62 40.68
N MET A 268 -8.47 28.81 40.94
CA MET A 268 -7.58 29.52 40.02
C MET A 268 -7.44 28.76 38.68
N LEU A 269 -7.28 27.43 38.72
CA LEU A 269 -7.24 26.58 37.53
C LEU A 269 -8.53 26.71 36.71
N ASP A 270 -9.68 26.69 37.39
CA ASP A 270 -10.98 26.89 36.76
C ASP A 270 -11.06 28.25 36.05
N LYS A 271 -10.61 29.33 36.69
CA LYS A 271 -10.54 30.66 36.03
C LYS A 271 -9.64 30.64 34.81
N ILE A 272 -8.47 30.00 34.87
CA ILE A 272 -7.55 29.87 33.73
C ILE A 272 -8.23 29.15 32.56
N LYS A 273 -8.88 28.01 32.80
CA LYS A 273 -9.55 27.22 31.75
C LYS A 273 -10.73 27.96 31.10
N HIS A 274 -11.38 28.86 31.83
CA HIS A 274 -12.51 29.66 31.33
C HIS A 274 -12.11 31.01 30.69
N VAL A 275 -10.82 31.33 30.60
CA VAL A 275 -10.36 32.53 29.90
C VAL A 275 -10.76 32.46 28.42
N ASN A 276 -11.30 33.58 27.91
CA ASN A 276 -11.71 33.73 26.52
C ASN A 276 -11.39 35.14 26.03
N PHE A 277 -10.34 35.29 25.23
CA PHE A 277 -9.97 36.58 24.62
C PHE A 277 -9.24 36.38 23.30
N THR A 278 -9.15 37.46 22.52
CA THR A 278 -8.32 37.49 21.31
C THR A 278 -6.96 38.09 21.67
N GLY A 279 -5.91 37.29 21.59
CA GLY A 279 -4.51 37.66 21.85
C GLY A 279 -3.69 37.87 20.58
N ALA A 280 -2.36 37.91 20.73
CA ALA A 280 -1.43 38.07 19.62
C ALA A 280 -1.30 36.81 18.76
N SER A 281 -1.53 35.62 19.35
CA SER A 281 -1.55 34.32 18.68
C SER A 281 -2.90 33.96 18.04
N GLY A 282 -3.96 34.74 18.28
CA GLY A 282 -5.31 34.49 17.79
C GLY A 282 -6.32 34.35 18.93
N GLN A 283 -7.34 33.52 18.76
CA GLN A 283 -8.31 33.25 19.82
C GLN A 283 -7.69 32.36 20.90
N VAL A 284 -7.62 32.87 22.13
CA VAL A 284 -7.12 32.14 23.29
C VAL A 284 -8.31 31.65 24.10
N LYS A 285 -8.53 30.34 24.01
CA LYS A 285 -9.56 29.59 24.75
C LYS A 285 -9.09 28.15 24.91
N PHE A 286 -9.37 27.57 26.07
CA PHE A 286 -8.97 26.20 26.37
C PHE A 286 -10.15 25.24 26.30
N ASP A 287 -9.84 23.98 25.97
CA ASP A 287 -10.77 22.87 26.15
C ASP A 287 -10.77 22.38 27.62
N PRO A 288 -11.65 21.44 28.00
CA PRO A 288 -11.66 20.89 29.36
C PRO A 288 -10.32 20.27 29.80
N GLN A 289 -9.52 19.80 28.84
CA GLN A 289 -8.21 19.20 29.02
C GLN A 289 -7.10 20.24 29.24
N GLY A 290 -7.40 21.55 29.14
CA GLY A 290 -6.41 22.61 29.33
C GLY A 290 -5.53 22.86 28.09
N GLU A 291 -5.99 22.44 26.91
CA GLU A 291 -5.30 22.67 25.63
C GLU A 291 -5.97 23.78 24.84
N LEU A 292 -5.18 24.51 24.05
CA LEU A 292 -5.70 25.55 23.17
C LEU A 292 -6.63 24.96 22.11
N ILE A 293 -7.82 25.54 21.96
CA ILE A 293 -8.78 25.09 20.93
C ILE A 293 -8.25 25.38 19.51
N HIS A 294 -8.70 24.56 18.56
CA HIS A 294 -8.44 24.71 17.12
C HIS A 294 -6.95 24.80 16.73
N PRO A 295 -6.10 23.85 17.17
CA PRO A 295 -4.71 23.80 16.72
C PRO A 295 -4.64 23.63 15.20
N ALA A 296 -3.77 24.41 14.57
CA ALA A 296 -3.59 24.45 13.12
C ALA A 296 -2.11 24.73 12.79
N TYR A 297 -1.68 24.29 11.60
CA TYR A 297 -0.31 24.42 11.12
C TYR A 297 -0.28 24.95 9.69
N ASP A 298 0.63 25.89 9.42
CA ASP A 298 1.03 26.25 8.06
C ASP A 298 1.98 25.16 7.54
N ILE A 299 1.71 24.65 6.36
CA ILE A 299 2.63 23.76 5.64
C ILE A 299 3.52 24.62 4.75
N ILE A 300 4.83 24.50 4.92
CA ILE A 300 5.82 25.39 4.35
C ILE A 300 6.81 24.58 3.52
N ASN A 301 7.17 25.12 2.36
CA ASN A 301 8.24 24.61 1.51
C ASN A 301 9.43 25.59 1.52
N VAL A 302 10.64 25.08 1.76
CA VAL A 302 11.90 25.86 1.69
C VAL A 302 12.32 25.97 0.22
N ILE A 303 12.42 27.19 -0.31
CA ILE A 303 12.72 27.44 -1.73
C ILE A 303 13.74 28.58 -1.85
N GLY A 304 14.90 28.29 -2.45
CA GLY A 304 15.98 29.25 -2.62
C GLY A 304 16.44 29.81 -1.29
N ASN A 305 16.33 31.13 -1.13
CA ASN A 305 16.75 31.85 0.08
C ASN A 305 15.57 32.17 1.01
N GLY A 306 14.42 31.50 0.85
CA GLY A 306 13.23 31.80 1.63
C GLY A 306 12.31 30.61 1.80
N VAL A 307 11.11 30.91 2.27
CA VAL A 307 10.07 29.92 2.54
C VAL A 307 8.76 30.34 1.87
N ARG A 308 8.00 29.35 1.40
CA ARG A 308 6.69 29.54 0.79
C ARG A 308 5.67 28.68 1.52
N THR A 309 4.56 29.27 1.95
CA THR A 309 3.42 28.49 2.47
C THR A 309 2.70 27.82 1.31
N ILE A 310 2.50 26.51 1.40
CA ILE A 310 1.82 25.69 0.37
C ILE A 310 0.40 25.31 0.77
N GLY A 311 0.03 25.52 2.04
CA GLY A 311 -1.33 25.35 2.54
C GLY A 311 -1.33 25.27 4.06
N PHE A 312 -2.43 24.77 4.60
CA PHE A 312 -2.73 24.73 6.03
C PHE A 312 -3.29 23.37 6.40
N TRP A 313 -3.01 22.94 7.62
CA TRP A 313 -3.67 21.84 8.29
C TRP A 313 -4.43 22.40 9.50
N SER A 314 -5.63 21.88 9.77
CA SER A 314 -6.39 22.24 10.97
C SER A 314 -6.99 21.00 11.60
N ASN A 315 -6.92 20.90 12.93
CA ASN A 315 -7.57 19.82 13.67
C ASN A 315 -9.11 19.85 13.52
N TYR A 316 -9.70 21.01 13.20
CA TYR A 316 -11.14 21.14 12.99
C TYR A 316 -11.65 20.28 11.82
N THR A 317 -10.90 20.25 10.71
CA THR A 317 -11.25 19.43 9.54
C THR A 317 -10.43 18.13 9.47
N ARG A 318 -9.27 18.07 10.13
CA ARG A 318 -8.23 17.02 10.02
C ARG A 318 -7.69 16.83 8.59
N LEU A 319 -7.89 17.84 7.74
CA LEU A 319 -7.52 17.85 6.33
C LEU A 319 -6.53 18.97 6.01
N LEU A 320 -5.83 18.80 4.88
CA LEU A 320 -5.00 19.84 4.26
C LEU A 320 -5.86 20.73 3.36
N SER A 321 -5.66 22.04 3.43
CA SER A 321 -6.42 23.03 2.65
C SER A 321 -5.56 24.24 2.29
N ILE A 322 -5.92 24.93 1.20
CA ILE A 322 -5.37 26.26 0.88
C ILE A 322 -6.14 27.40 1.55
N VAL A 323 -7.29 27.09 2.16
CA VAL A 323 -8.14 28.05 2.88
C VAL A 323 -7.58 28.26 4.27
N HIS A 324 -7.57 29.51 4.73
CA HIS A 324 -7.11 29.87 6.05
C HIS A 324 -7.95 29.18 7.16
N PRO A 325 -7.34 28.67 8.24
CA PRO A 325 -8.06 27.93 9.28
C PRO A 325 -9.23 28.70 9.89
N GLU A 326 -9.11 30.02 10.09
CA GLU A 326 -10.15 30.87 10.65
C GLU A 326 -11.45 30.88 9.83
N ASP A 327 -11.36 30.78 8.51
CA ASP A 327 -12.51 30.75 7.61
C ASP A 327 -13.27 29.41 7.73
N LEU A 328 -12.57 28.34 8.08
CA LEU A 328 -13.12 26.98 8.20
C LEU A 328 -14.00 26.85 9.45
N TYR A 329 -13.67 27.56 10.53
CA TYR A 329 -14.40 27.46 11.80
C TYR A 329 -15.84 28.01 11.72
N SER A 330 -16.13 28.84 10.72
CA SER A 330 -17.45 29.43 10.50
C SER A 330 -18.49 28.43 9.93
N LYS A 331 -18.04 27.28 9.45
CA LYS A 331 -18.85 26.27 8.76
C LYS A 331 -18.74 24.92 9.48
N PRO A 332 -19.72 24.00 9.33
CA PRO A 332 -19.56 22.64 9.84
C PRO A 332 -18.33 21.96 9.20
N PRO A 333 -17.62 21.08 9.94
CA PRO A 333 -16.39 20.47 9.46
C PRO A 333 -16.70 19.57 8.25
N ASN A 334 -16.05 19.85 7.12
CA ASN A 334 -16.14 19.03 5.92
C ASN A 334 -14.91 18.12 5.84
N THR A 335 -15.10 16.83 6.09
CA THR A 335 -14.04 15.81 6.16
C THR A 335 -13.83 15.05 4.84
N SER A 336 -14.44 15.49 3.73
CA SER A 336 -14.26 14.85 2.44
C SER A 336 -12.84 15.01 1.90
N LEU A 337 -12.15 13.88 1.64
CA LEU A 337 -10.81 13.84 1.06
C LEU A 337 -10.72 14.54 -0.31
N ALA A 338 -11.83 14.62 -1.06
CA ALA A 338 -11.89 15.30 -2.35
C ALA A 338 -11.61 16.81 -2.26
N ASN A 339 -11.76 17.41 -1.07
CA ASN A 339 -11.50 18.82 -0.84
C ASN A 339 -10.07 19.10 -0.38
N GLN A 340 -9.24 18.07 -0.19
CA GLN A 340 -7.84 18.28 0.17
C GLN A 340 -7.09 18.91 -0.99
N ARG A 341 -6.42 20.03 -0.72
CA ARG A 341 -5.62 20.72 -1.72
C ARG A 341 -4.47 21.46 -1.08
N LEU A 342 -3.29 21.30 -1.67
CA LEU A 342 -2.10 22.11 -1.42
C LEU A 342 -1.66 22.77 -2.74
N TYR A 343 -0.95 23.88 -2.65
CA TYR A 343 -0.19 24.44 -3.77
C TYR A 343 0.99 23.53 -4.14
N ASP A 344 1.51 23.72 -5.36
CA ASP A 344 2.62 22.93 -5.87
C ASP A 344 3.88 23.09 -5.01
N VAL A 345 4.59 21.97 -4.86
CA VAL A 345 5.83 21.85 -4.08
C VAL A 345 6.99 21.74 -5.04
N ILE A 346 8.07 22.45 -4.72
CA ILE A 346 9.39 22.20 -5.31
C ILE A 346 10.11 21.27 -4.35
N TRP A 347 10.46 20.09 -4.83
CA TRP A 347 11.12 19.03 -4.08
C TRP A 347 12.65 19.14 -4.15
N PRO A 348 13.36 18.41 -3.28
CA PRO A 348 14.81 18.24 -3.40
C PRO A 348 15.22 17.82 -4.83
N GLY A 349 16.36 18.32 -5.29
CA GLY A 349 16.75 18.23 -6.71
C GLY A 349 16.06 19.24 -7.65
N GLN A 350 15.38 20.25 -7.11
CA GLN A 350 14.76 21.36 -7.84
C GLN A 350 13.68 20.93 -8.85
N THR A 351 12.90 19.91 -8.49
CA THR A 351 11.83 19.38 -9.36
C THR A 351 10.45 19.68 -8.79
N SER A 352 9.47 19.96 -9.65
CA SER A 352 8.06 20.03 -9.26
C SER A 352 7.37 18.65 -9.30
N HIS A 353 8.02 17.64 -9.88
CA HIS A 353 7.48 16.29 -9.93
C HIS A 353 7.53 15.63 -8.55
N LYS A 354 6.37 15.20 -8.06
CA LYS A 354 6.22 14.46 -6.80
C LYS A 354 7.18 13.25 -6.79
N PRO A 355 8.10 13.17 -5.81
CA PRO A 355 8.95 12.00 -5.66
C PRO A 355 8.13 10.74 -5.37
N ARG A 356 8.61 9.61 -5.86
CA ARG A 356 7.98 8.30 -5.64
C ARG A 356 7.88 7.95 -4.15
N GLY A 357 8.83 8.45 -3.34
CA GLY A 357 8.91 8.21 -1.90
C GLY A 357 9.64 6.92 -1.50
N TRP A 358 10.13 6.15 -2.47
CA TRP A 358 10.96 4.98 -2.23
C TRP A 358 11.90 4.70 -3.42
N ALA A 359 13.00 4.02 -3.15
CA ALA A 359 13.91 3.48 -4.14
C ALA A 359 14.41 2.10 -3.70
N PHE A 360 14.82 1.26 -4.65
CA PHE A 360 15.47 0.00 -4.30
C PHE A 360 16.80 0.28 -3.58
N PRO A 361 17.14 -0.49 -2.52
CA PRO A 361 18.45 -0.41 -1.88
C PRO A 361 19.56 -0.64 -2.91
N PHE A 362 20.73 -0.01 -2.73
CA PHE A 362 21.89 -0.34 -3.59
C PHE A 362 22.30 -1.82 -3.49
N ASN A 363 22.01 -2.45 -2.34
CA ASN A 363 22.16 -3.88 -2.10
C ASN A 363 20.82 -4.62 -2.21
N ALA A 364 19.90 -4.17 -3.06
CA ALA A 364 18.59 -4.80 -3.23
C ALA A 364 18.79 -6.30 -3.49
N LYS A 365 18.18 -7.12 -2.62
CA LYS A 365 18.20 -8.57 -2.76
C LYS A 365 17.68 -8.91 -4.15
N GLU A 366 18.50 -9.60 -4.94
CA GLU A 366 18.08 -10.16 -6.22
C GLU A 366 16.92 -11.14 -5.97
N LEU A 367 15.75 -10.83 -6.54
CA LEU A 367 14.55 -11.61 -6.32
C LEU A 367 14.73 -13.04 -6.84
N LYS A 368 14.51 -14.02 -5.97
CA LYS A 368 14.52 -15.44 -6.33
C LYS A 368 13.14 -15.82 -6.84
N ILE A 369 13.00 -15.91 -8.16
CA ILE A 369 11.75 -16.28 -8.80
C ILE A 369 11.76 -17.78 -9.09
N GLY A 370 10.90 -18.53 -8.41
CA GLY A 370 10.71 -19.96 -8.65
C GLY A 370 10.03 -20.21 -9.99
N VAL A 371 10.59 -21.10 -10.82
CA VAL A 371 10.07 -21.41 -12.15
C VAL A 371 9.95 -22.92 -12.33
N PRO A 372 8.76 -23.48 -12.61
CA PRO A 372 8.59 -24.91 -12.85
C PRO A 372 9.46 -25.40 -14.01
N ASN A 373 10.21 -26.48 -13.80
CA ASN A 373 10.94 -27.18 -14.84
C ASN A 373 10.14 -28.40 -15.28
N ARG A 374 9.20 -28.19 -16.23
CA ARG A 374 8.27 -29.24 -16.66
C ARG A 374 8.92 -30.29 -17.53
N PHE A 375 8.45 -31.54 -17.40
CA PHE A 375 8.79 -32.61 -18.33
C PHE A 375 7.91 -32.59 -19.59
N SER A 376 6.61 -32.32 -19.44
CA SER A 376 5.67 -32.18 -20.55
C SER A 376 5.12 -30.76 -20.71
N PHE A 377 4.68 -30.44 -21.94
CA PHE A 377 4.21 -29.11 -22.33
C PHE A 377 5.25 -28.01 -22.08
N LYS A 378 6.47 -28.26 -22.58
CA LYS A 378 7.68 -27.41 -22.39
C LYS A 378 7.54 -26.01 -23.01
N GLU A 379 6.57 -25.83 -23.89
CA GLU A 379 6.20 -24.56 -24.51
C GLU A 379 5.72 -23.52 -23.49
N PHE A 380 5.07 -23.95 -22.40
CA PHE A 380 4.63 -23.06 -21.33
C PHE A 380 5.79 -22.60 -20.46
N VAL A 381 6.61 -23.56 -20.01
CA VAL A 381 7.79 -23.30 -19.20
C VAL A 381 8.71 -24.53 -19.13
N THR A 382 10.00 -24.33 -19.39
CA THR A 382 11.04 -25.38 -19.26
C THR A 382 12.40 -24.73 -19.01
N LYS A 383 13.33 -25.51 -18.49
CA LYS A 383 14.75 -25.16 -18.55
C LYS A 383 15.33 -25.48 -19.93
N ASP A 384 16.13 -24.58 -20.47
CA ASP A 384 16.94 -24.85 -21.65
C ASP A 384 18.17 -25.69 -21.26
N ASN A 385 18.39 -26.79 -21.98
CA ASN A 385 19.52 -27.70 -21.72
C ASN A 385 20.87 -27.11 -22.11
N VAL A 386 20.91 -26.14 -23.04
CA VAL A 386 22.16 -25.56 -23.57
C VAL A 386 22.61 -24.39 -22.72
N THR A 387 21.72 -23.42 -22.48
CA THR A 387 22.04 -22.19 -21.73
C THR A 387 21.80 -22.34 -20.24
N GLY A 388 21.04 -23.35 -19.81
CA GLY A 388 20.59 -23.50 -18.43
C GLY A 388 19.54 -22.46 -18.00
N SER A 389 19.13 -21.56 -18.91
CA SER A 389 18.15 -20.51 -18.63
C SER A 389 16.73 -21.04 -18.72
N MET A 390 15.81 -20.45 -17.96
CA MET A 390 14.38 -20.74 -18.10
C MET A 390 13.84 -20.09 -19.37
N LYS A 391 12.95 -20.78 -20.08
CA LYS A 391 12.26 -20.29 -21.28
C LYS A 391 10.83 -20.80 -21.35
N GLY A 392 10.01 -20.19 -22.19
CA GLY A 392 8.61 -20.56 -22.43
C GLY A 392 7.67 -19.37 -22.27
N TYR A 393 6.42 -19.56 -22.65
CA TYR A 393 5.39 -18.51 -22.68
C TYR A 393 5.30 -17.72 -21.36
N CYS A 394 5.34 -18.41 -20.21
CA CYS A 394 5.20 -17.76 -18.89
C CYS A 394 6.42 -16.87 -18.55
N VAL A 395 7.61 -17.26 -18.99
CA VAL A 395 8.85 -16.49 -18.81
C VAL A 395 8.81 -15.24 -19.69
N ASP A 396 8.32 -15.38 -20.93
CA ASP A 396 8.19 -14.25 -21.86
C ASP A 396 7.17 -13.23 -21.35
N VAL A 397 6.00 -13.66 -20.87
CA VAL A 397 5.01 -12.76 -20.26
C VAL A 397 5.58 -12.00 -19.07
N PHE A 398 6.31 -12.69 -18.18
CA PHE A 398 6.92 -12.05 -17.02
C PHE A 398 8.01 -11.03 -17.42
N THR A 399 8.89 -11.39 -18.35
CA THR A 399 9.97 -10.50 -18.80
C THR A 399 9.42 -9.27 -19.55
N GLN A 400 8.36 -9.42 -20.34
CA GLN A 400 7.66 -8.30 -20.98
C GLN A 400 6.96 -7.41 -19.94
N ALA A 401 6.32 -8.00 -18.92
CA ALA A 401 5.72 -7.22 -17.83
C ALA A 401 6.77 -6.40 -17.07
N LEU A 402 7.96 -6.96 -16.84
CA LEU A 402 9.08 -6.24 -16.24
C LEU A 402 9.62 -5.12 -17.15
N ALA A 403 9.66 -5.32 -18.47
CA ALA A 403 10.13 -4.31 -19.42
C ALA A 403 9.23 -3.05 -19.47
N LEU A 404 7.96 -3.19 -19.08
CA LEU A 404 7.02 -2.07 -18.98
C LEU A 404 7.15 -1.27 -17.67
N LEU A 405 7.93 -1.76 -16.71
CA LEU A 405 8.16 -1.02 -15.47
C LEU A 405 9.07 0.18 -15.74
N PRO A 406 8.78 1.36 -15.16
CA PRO A 406 9.62 2.55 -15.32
C PRO A 406 10.94 2.45 -14.53
N TYR A 407 11.34 1.25 -14.10
CA TYR A 407 12.51 1.01 -13.27
C TYR A 407 13.03 -0.42 -13.44
N PRO A 408 14.36 -0.62 -13.29
CA PRO A 408 14.95 -1.93 -13.34
C PRO A 408 14.61 -2.73 -12.08
N VAL A 409 14.38 -4.03 -12.27
CA VAL A 409 14.17 -5.01 -11.20
C VAL A 409 15.23 -6.09 -11.37
N THR A 410 16.02 -6.34 -10.35
CA THR A 410 16.99 -7.43 -10.33
C THR A 410 16.33 -8.71 -9.84
N TYR A 411 16.38 -9.75 -10.67
CA TYR A 411 15.78 -11.06 -10.39
C TYR A 411 16.64 -12.16 -10.99
N LYS A 412 16.50 -13.36 -10.44
CA LYS A 412 17.00 -14.60 -11.04
C LYS A 412 15.91 -15.66 -11.06
N PHE A 413 15.90 -16.44 -12.13
CA PHE A 413 15.07 -17.63 -12.21
C PHE A 413 15.75 -18.80 -11.53
N VAL A 414 15.02 -19.45 -10.62
CA VAL A 414 15.46 -20.67 -9.96
C VAL A 414 14.54 -21.81 -10.43
N PRO A 415 15.08 -22.82 -11.15
CA PRO A 415 14.28 -23.94 -11.63
C PRO A 415 13.77 -24.77 -10.45
N PHE A 416 12.51 -25.19 -10.54
CA PHE A 416 11.83 -26.03 -9.56
C PHE A 416 11.38 -27.36 -10.20
N GLY A 417 11.78 -28.48 -9.61
CA GLY A 417 11.51 -29.83 -10.11
C GLY A 417 12.70 -30.48 -10.84
N SER A 418 12.62 -31.80 -11.05
CA SER A 418 13.70 -32.60 -11.64
C SER A 418 13.86 -32.40 -13.15
N GLY A 419 12.80 -31.97 -13.84
CA GLY A 419 12.73 -31.94 -15.30
C GLY A 419 12.56 -33.31 -15.97
N THR A 420 12.53 -34.40 -15.19
CA THR A 420 12.24 -35.77 -15.64
C THR A 420 10.77 -36.13 -15.41
N GLU A 421 10.10 -35.42 -14.50
CA GLU A 421 8.69 -35.55 -14.19
C GLU A 421 8.10 -34.14 -14.02
N ASN A 422 6.79 -34.01 -14.13
CA ASN A 422 6.13 -32.72 -13.90
C ASN A 422 6.19 -32.34 -12.41
N PRO A 423 6.54 -31.08 -12.09
CA PRO A 423 6.64 -30.63 -10.71
C PRO A 423 5.28 -30.55 -10.02
N HIS A 424 5.26 -30.84 -8.72
CA HIS A 424 4.08 -30.61 -7.87
C HIS A 424 3.99 -29.14 -7.47
N TYR A 425 2.99 -28.44 -8.00
CA TYR A 425 2.81 -27.00 -7.79
C TYR A 425 2.50 -26.61 -6.34
N ASP A 426 1.95 -27.50 -5.52
CA ASP A 426 1.68 -27.19 -4.12
C ASP A 426 2.98 -27.01 -3.32
N ASN A 427 4.03 -27.78 -3.64
CA ASN A 427 5.35 -27.61 -3.05
C ASN A 427 5.98 -26.28 -3.51
N LEU A 428 5.78 -25.87 -4.76
CA LEU A 428 6.24 -24.57 -5.25
C LEU A 428 5.55 -23.41 -4.51
N VAL A 429 4.24 -23.53 -4.29
CA VAL A 429 3.45 -22.57 -3.51
C VAL A 429 3.95 -22.50 -2.07
N GLN A 430 4.24 -23.66 -1.46
CA GLN A 430 4.79 -23.72 -0.11
C GLN A 430 6.17 -23.05 -0.01
N MET A 431 7.06 -23.26 -0.98
CA MET A 431 8.37 -22.56 -1.01
C MET A 431 8.24 -21.03 -1.14
N VAL A 432 7.16 -20.54 -1.77
CA VAL A 432 6.84 -19.11 -1.79
C VAL A 432 6.32 -18.66 -0.43
N GLU A 433 5.42 -19.42 0.21
CA GLU A 433 4.90 -19.12 1.55
C GLU A 433 6.02 -19.07 2.61
N ASP A 434 6.98 -20.01 2.54
CA ASP A 434 8.14 -20.11 3.44
C ASP A 434 9.24 -19.06 3.14
N ASN A 435 9.02 -18.16 2.17
CA ASN A 435 9.97 -17.13 1.71
C ASN A 435 11.31 -17.68 1.16
N GLU A 436 11.35 -18.93 0.71
CA GLU A 436 12.49 -19.46 -0.02
C GLU A 436 12.58 -18.85 -1.43
N PHE A 437 11.41 -18.67 -2.07
CA PHE A 437 11.22 -17.89 -3.27
C PHE A 437 10.48 -16.58 -2.95
N ASP A 438 10.94 -15.48 -3.55
CA ASP A 438 10.29 -14.16 -3.40
C ASP A 438 9.01 -14.07 -4.27
N GLY A 439 8.86 -14.99 -5.22
CA GLY A 439 7.66 -15.19 -6.05
C GLY A 439 7.82 -16.38 -6.98
N ALA A 440 6.75 -16.78 -7.66
CA ALA A 440 6.78 -17.86 -8.63
C ALA A 440 6.08 -17.46 -9.94
N ILE A 441 6.66 -17.92 -11.06
CA ILE A 441 6.10 -17.72 -12.39
C ILE A 441 5.93 -19.05 -13.11
N GLY A 442 4.82 -19.22 -13.79
CA GLY A 442 4.47 -20.44 -14.48
C GLY A 442 2.98 -20.48 -14.77
N ASP A 443 2.55 -21.62 -15.27
CA ASP A 443 1.17 -22.02 -15.48
C ASP A 443 0.52 -22.50 -14.18
N ILE A 444 0.58 -21.64 -13.16
CA ILE A 444 0.07 -21.93 -11.81
C ILE A 444 -1.43 -21.61 -11.76
N ALA A 445 -2.25 -22.64 -11.62
CA ALA A 445 -3.70 -22.48 -11.44
C ALA A 445 -4.02 -21.80 -10.09
N ILE A 446 -4.91 -20.80 -10.14
CA ILE A 446 -5.39 -20.08 -8.95
C ILE A 446 -6.52 -20.90 -8.31
N THR A 447 -6.25 -21.48 -7.14
CA THR A 447 -7.25 -22.25 -6.36
C THR A 447 -7.53 -21.59 -5.01
N MET A 448 -8.72 -21.80 -4.46
CA MET A 448 -9.12 -21.24 -3.16
C MET A 448 -8.21 -21.63 -2.00
N ASN A 449 -7.56 -22.80 -2.08
CA ASN A 449 -6.62 -23.23 -1.05
C ASN A 449 -5.31 -22.44 -1.14
N ARG A 450 -4.79 -22.23 -2.35
CA ARG A 450 -3.55 -21.47 -2.59
C ARG A 450 -3.71 -19.99 -2.28
N THR A 451 -4.87 -19.40 -2.57
CA THR A 451 -5.14 -17.98 -2.26
C THR A 451 -5.20 -17.68 -0.76
N LYS A 452 -5.32 -18.69 0.10
CA LYS A 452 -5.24 -18.52 1.56
C LYS A 452 -3.79 -18.39 2.06
N ALA A 453 -2.85 -18.99 1.32
CA ALA A 453 -1.43 -19.04 1.65
C ALA A 453 -0.63 -17.92 0.95
N ILE A 454 -0.91 -17.68 -0.33
CA ILE A 454 -0.15 -16.76 -1.19
C ILE A 454 -1.08 -15.81 -1.99
N ASP A 455 -0.57 -14.63 -2.33
CA ASP A 455 -1.23 -13.62 -3.16
C ASP A 455 -1.04 -13.97 -4.64
N PHE A 456 -2.07 -13.78 -5.46
CA PHE A 456 -1.99 -13.95 -6.91
C PHE A 456 -2.17 -12.62 -7.65
N THR A 457 -1.52 -12.48 -8.80
CA THR A 457 -1.78 -11.38 -9.74
C THR A 457 -3.13 -11.56 -10.40
N GLN A 458 -3.57 -10.54 -11.15
CA GLN A 458 -4.62 -10.79 -12.13
C GLN A 458 -4.17 -11.90 -13.09
N PRO A 459 -5.11 -12.78 -13.47
CA PRO A 459 -4.78 -13.89 -14.32
C PRO A 459 -4.53 -13.42 -15.75
N PHE A 460 -3.49 -13.97 -16.38
CA PHE A 460 -3.08 -13.60 -17.74
C PHE A 460 -3.50 -14.64 -18.78
N ILE A 461 -3.90 -15.85 -18.34
CA ILE A 461 -4.56 -16.86 -19.17
C ILE A 461 -5.88 -17.25 -18.50
N GLU A 462 -7.00 -17.09 -19.20
CA GLU A 462 -8.26 -17.70 -18.79
C GLU A 462 -8.31 -19.14 -19.32
N THR A 463 -8.38 -20.13 -18.42
CA THR A 463 -8.31 -21.55 -18.78
C THR A 463 -9.41 -22.34 -18.09
N GLY A 464 -10.18 -23.12 -18.85
CA GLY A 464 -11.15 -24.08 -18.30
C GLY A 464 -10.59 -25.49 -18.33
N LEU A 465 -11.15 -26.38 -17.52
CA LEU A 465 -10.96 -27.81 -17.72
C LEU A 465 -11.74 -28.25 -18.96
N VAL A 466 -11.21 -29.19 -19.72
CA VAL A 466 -11.86 -29.77 -20.89
C VAL A 466 -11.73 -31.28 -20.85
N ILE A 467 -12.70 -31.95 -21.48
CA ILE A 467 -12.73 -33.42 -21.57
C ILE A 467 -12.24 -33.81 -22.97
N LEU A 468 -11.16 -34.55 -23.02
CA LEU A 468 -10.57 -35.13 -24.21
C LEU A 468 -10.97 -36.61 -24.32
N ALA A 469 -11.71 -36.94 -25.37
CA ALA A 469 -12.24 -38.29 -25.60
C ALA A 469 -12.07 -38.73 -27.07
N PRO A 470 -11.86 -40.03 -27.34
CA PRO A 470 -11.72 -40.51 -28.70
C PRO A 470 -13.07 -40.52 -29.43
N VAL A 471 -13.12 -39.90 -30.61
CA VAL A 471 -14.29 -39.93 -31.49
C VAL A 471 -14.18 -41.13 -32.43
N LYS A 472 -15.23 -41.98 -32.47
CA LYS A 472 -15.29 -43.07 -33.44
C LYS A 472 -16.10 -42.63 -34.65
N LYS A 473 -15.49 -42.68 -35.84
CA LYS A 473 -16.24 -42.58 -37.10
C LYS A 473 -17.01 -43.87 -37.29
N HIS A 474 -18.34 -43.81 -37.13
CA HIS A 474 -19.20 -44.85 -37.67
C HIS A 474 -19.26 -44.66 -39.18
N ILE A 475 -18.55 -45.50 -39.93
CA ILE A 475 -18.91 -45.71 -41.33
C ILE A 475 -20.20 -46.52 -41.28
N THR A 476 -21.35 -45.83 -41.29
CA THR A 476 -22.63 -46.49 -41.54
C THR A 476 -22.52 -47.15 -42.90
N ASN A 477 -22.53 -48.48 -42.92
CA ASN A 477 -22.58 -49.26 -44.15
C ASN A 477 -23.72 -48.69 -45.00
N SER A 478 -23.48 -48.33 -46.27
CA SER A 478 -24.42 -47.58 -47.13
C SER A 478 -25.79 -48.27 -47.32
N TRP A 479 -25.94 -49.49 -46.80
CA TRP A 479 -27.13 -50.34 -46.83
C TRP A 479 -27.93 -50.35 -45.52
N ALA A 480 -27.48 -49.69 -44.45
CA ALA A 480 -28.18 -49.65 -43.15
C ALA A 480 -29.60 -49.05 -43.25
N PHE A 481 -29.87 -48.22 -44.25
CA PHE A 481 -31.19 -47.66 -44.50
C PHE A 481 -32.23 -48.69 -44.98
N LEU A 482 -31.81 -49.87 -45.47
CA LEU A 482 -32.72 -50.94 -45.90
C LEU A 482 -33.17 -51.84 -44.74
N GLN A 483 -32.49 -51.77 -43.60
CA GLN A 483 -32.76 -52.62 -42.43
C GLN A 483 -34.20 -52.53 -41.86
N PRO A 484 -34.93 -51.39 -41.95
CA PRO A 484 -36.31 -51.30 -41.47
C PRO A 484 -37.39 -51.61 -42.53
N PHE A 485 -37.06 -51.86 -43.81
CA PHE A 485 -38.07 -51.96 -44.88
C PHE A 485 -38.30 -53.41 -45.36
N THR A 486 -39.56 -53.82 -45.43
CA THR A 486 -40.00 -55.04 -46.16
C THR A 486 -40.06 -54.77 -47.67
N LEU A 487 -39.86 -55.83 -48.49
CA LEU A 487 -39.73 -55.77 -49.96
C LEU A 487 -40.80 -54.91 -50.68
N GLU A 488 -42.02 -54.84 -50.17
CA GLU A 488 -43.11 -54.06 -50.77
C GLU A 488 -43.02 -52.54 -50.52
N MET A 489 -42.26 -52.09 -49.50
CA MET A 489 -42.09 -50.66 -49.18
C MET A 489 -40.90 -50.00 -49.89
N CYS A 490 -40.00 -50.79 -50.49
CA CYS A 490 -38.78 -50.31 -51.16
C CYS A 490 -39.06 -49.40 -52.37
N TYR A 491 -40.18 -49.58 -53.06
CA TYR A 491 -40.50 -48.81 -54.28
C TYR A 491 -40.88 -47.35 -54.01
N THR A 492 -41.36 -47.03 -52.81
CA THR A 492 -41.70 -45.66 -52.39
C THR A 492 -40.58 -44.96 -51.62
N ALA A 493 -39.57 -45.69 -51.13
CA ALA A 493 -38.49 -45.15 -50.28
C ALA A 493 -37.26 -44.65 -51.06
N SER A 494 -37.21 -44.86 -52.38
CA SER A 494 -36.02 -44.61 -53.22
C SER A 494 -35.73 -43.14 -53.55
N LEU A 495 -36.61 -42.19 -53.19
CA LEU A 495 -36.40 -40.77 -53.53
C LEU A 495 -35.88 -39.89 -52.37
N THR A 496 -35.75 -40.40 -51.14
CA THR A 496 -35.36 -39.59 -49.97
C THR A 496 -34.04 -39.98 -49.29
N SER A 497 -33.30 -40.98 -49.76
CA SER A 497 -32.13 -41.52 -49.03
C SER A 497 -30.74 -40.97 -49.41
N ILE A 498 -30.62 -39.89 -50.20
CA ILE A 498 -29.31 -39.40 -50.69
C ILE A 498 -28.57 -38.45 -49.71
N LEU A 499 -29.15 -38.05 -48.58
CA LEU A 499 -28.41 -37.30 -47.55
C LEU A 499 -28.00 -38.22 -46.40
N THR A 500 -26.87 -38.90 -46.56
CA THR A 500 -26.23 -39.62 -45.46
C THR A 500 -25.73 -38.62 -44.41
N VAL A 501 -26.44 -38.54 -43.29
CA VAL A 501 -25.92 -37.91 -42.06
C VAL A 501 -24.79 -38.80 -41.56
N GLN A 502 -23.54 -38.36 -41.70
CA GLN A 502 -22.44 -38.92 -40.91
C GLN A 502 -22.68 -38.55 -39.44
N GLN A 503 -23.28 -39.45 -38.67
CA GLN A 503 -23.35 -39.28 -37.22
C GLN A 503 -22.02 -39.71 -36.62
N LEU A 504 -21.26 -38.74 -36.10
CA LEU A 504 -20.18 -38.99 -35.15
C LEU A 504 -20.84 -39.31 -33.82
N ASP A 505 -20.72 -40.55 -33.35
CA ASP A 505 -21.22 -40.93 -32.02
C ASP A 505 -20.06 -40.89 -31.03
N THR A 506 -20.13 -39.97 -30.08
CA THR A 506 -19.22 -39.95 -28.94
C THR A 506 -19.92 -40.64 -27.76
N SER A 507 -19.23 -41.60 -27.15
CA SER A 507 -19.71 -42.24 -25.90
C SER A 507 -19.81 -41.25 -24.72
N ILE A 508 -19.34 -40.02 -24.89
CA ILE A 508 -19.32 -38.96 -23.89
C ILE A 508 -19.91 -37.71 -24.55
N LYS A 509 -21.08 -37.30 -24.08
CA LYS A 509 -21.82 -36.09 -24.48
C LYS A 509 -21.67 -34.99 -23.44
N GLY A 510 -21.15 -35.29 -22.25
CA GLY A 510 -20.81 -34.28 -21.27
C GLY A 510 -20.28 -34.82 -19.95
N LEU A 511 -20.28 -33.93 -18.95
CA LEU A 511 -19.78 -34.21 -17.60
C LEU A 511 -20.60 -35.28 -16.86
N ASP A 512 -21.91 -35.36 -17.13
CA ASP A 512 -22.80 -36.33 -16.48
C ASP A 512 -22.49 -37.77 -16.90
N ASP A 513 -22.04 -37.98 -18.13
CA ASP A 513 -21.56 -39.29 -18.60
C ASP A 513 -20.26 -39.68 -17.90
N LEU A 514 -19.43 -38.69 -17.55
CA LEU A 514 -18.18 -38.91 -16.81
C LEU A 514 -18.47 -39.35 -15.36
N LYS A 515 -19.46 -38.74 -14.73
CA LYS A 515 -19.89 -39.02 -13.36
C LYS A 515 -20.61 -40.36 -13.23
N SER A 516 -21.49 -40.68 -14.18
CA SER A 516 -22.33 -41.89 -14.15
C SER A 516 -21.62 -43.16 -14.58
N SER A 517 -20.55 -43.04 -15.35
CA SER A 517 -19.66 -44.14 -15.75
C SER A 517 -18.80 -44.65 -14.60
N ASP A 518 -18.36 -45.92 -14.63
CA ASP A 518 -17.34 -46.47 -13.72
C ASP A 518 -15.95 -46.57 -14.37
N TYR A 519 -15.80 -46.12 -15.61
CA TYR A 519 -14.56 -46.28 -16.36
C TYR A 519 -13.44 -45.33 -15.86
N PRO A 520 -12.15 -45.69 -16.08
CA PRO A 520 -11.01 -44.88 -15.68
C PRO A 520 -10.94 -43.54 -16.43
N ILE A 521 -10.54 -42.47 -15.73
CA ILE A 521 -10.39 -41.11 -16.26
C ILE A 521 -8.93 -40.68 -16.09
N GLY A 522 -8.33 -40.21 -17.17
CA GLY A 522 -6.96 -39.68 -17.17
C GLY A 522 -6.91 -38.22 -16.72
N PHE A 523 -5.81 -37.82 -16.09
CA PHE A 523 -5.52 -36.42 -15.78
C PHE A 523 -4.01 -36.19 -15.73
N GLN A 524 -3.58 -34.93 -15.82
CA GLN A 524 -2.17 -34.60 -15.77
C GLN A 524 -1.57 -34.75 -14.37
N VAL A 525 -0.41 -35.41 -14.26
CA VAL A 525 0.39 -35.39 -13.02
C VAL A 525 0.71 -33.94 -12.62
N GLY A 526 0.43 -33.60 -11.36
CA GLY A 526 0.69 -32.29 -10.79
C GLY A 526 -0.36 -31.21 -11.11
N SER A 527 -1.41 -31.54 -11.89
CA SER A 527 -2.52 -30.62 -12.18
C SER A 527 -3.54 -30.58 -11.04
N PHE A 528 -4.21 -29.43 -10.88
CA PHE A 528 -5.32 -29.28 -9.94
C PHE A 528 -6.56 -30.11 -10.35
N ALA A 529 -6.60 -30.63 -11.59
CA ALA A 529 -7.71 -31.39 -12.13
C ALA A 529 -8.08 -32.61 -11.25
N GLU A 530 -7.10 -33.29 -10.64
CA GLU A 530 -7.36 -34.40 -9.72
C GLU A 530 -8.22 -33.95 -8.54
N GLU A 531 -7.77 -32.92 -7.84
CA GLU A 531 -8.42 -32.43 -6.63
C GLU A 531 -9.81 -31.88 -6.95
N TYR A 532 -9.97 -31.21 -8.09
CA TYR A 532 -11.26 -30.76 -8.59
C TYR A 532 -12.22 -31.92 -8.87
N MET A 533 -11.76 -32.97 -9.57
CA MET A 533 -12.60 -34.14 -9.85
C MET A 533 -13.02 -34.88 -8.57
N VAL A 534 -12.13 -34.97 -7.58
CA VAL A 534 -12.42 -35.65 -6.31
C VAL A 534 -13.35 -34.83 -5.44
N LYS A 535 -13.06 -33.54 -5.24
CA LYS A 535 -13.78 -32.69 -4.27
C LYS A 535 -15.06 -32.08 -4.82
N GLU A 536 -15.03 -31.58 -6.06
CA GLU A 536 -16.15 -30.84 -6.67
C GLU A 536 -17.07 -31.75 -7.49
N LEU A 537 -16.50 -32.75 -8.17
CA LEU A 537 -17.27 -33.68 -9.01
C LEU A 537 -17.60 -35.00 -8.33
N ASN A 538 -17.08 -35.25 -7.12
CA ASN A 538 -17.27 -36.46 -6.33
C ASN A 538 -16.92 -37.76 -7.07
N ILE A 539 -15.84 -37.72 -7.88
CA ILE A 539 -15.32 -38.89 -8.59
C ILE A 539 -14.32 -39.61 -7.68
N SER A 540 -14.47 -40.94 -7.54
CA SER A 540 -13.55 -41.75 -6.72
C SER A 540 -12.11 -41.67 -7.24
N ARG A 541 -11.14 -41.45 -6.33
CA ARG A 541 -9.70 -41.50 -6.67
C ARG A 541 -9.27 -42.80 -7.33
N SER A 542 -9.92 -43.93 -7.02
CA SER A 542 -9.61 -45.24 -7.63
C SER A 542 -9.87 -45.28 -9.13
N ARG A 543 -10.67 -44.36 -9.67
CA ARG A 543 -10.94 -44.24 -11.11
C ARG A 543 -9.97 -43.32 -11.84
N LEU A 544 -9.17 -42.56 -11.12
CA LEU A 544 -8.29 -41.55 -11.70
C LEU A 544 -6.94 -42.17 -12.05
N LYS A 545 -6.48 -41.93 -13.28
CA LYS A 545 -5.18 -42.37 -13.78
C LYS A 545 -4.32 -41.16 -14.07
N ALA A 546 -3.24 -41.00 -13.31
CA ALA A 546 -2.29 -39.92 -13.52
C ALA A 546 -1.46 -40.19 -14.79
N LEU A 547 -1.31 -39.17 -15.63
CA LEU A 547 -0.61 -39.23 -16.91
C LEU A 547 0.45 -38.12 -16.96
N GLY A 548 1.71 -38.49 -17.23
CA GLY A 548 2.87 -37.60 -17.14
C GLY A 548 3.24 -36.91 -18.45
N SER A 549 2.86 -37.47 -19.60
CA SER A 549 3.26 -36.96 -20.91
C SER A 549 2.14 -36.97 -21.97
N PRO A 550 2.27 -36.15 -23.03
CA PRO A 550 1.36 -36.15 -24.17
C PRO A 550 1.30 -37.53 -24.87
N GLU A 551 2.41 -38.28 -24.89
CA GLU A 551 2.45 -39.62 -25.46
C GLU A 551 1.61 -40.59 -24.63
N GLU A 552 1.70 -40.53 -23.30
CA GLU A 552 0.83 -41.31 -22.42
C GLU A 552 -0.65 -40.96 -22.62
N TYR A 553 -0.98 -39.69 -22.93
CA TYR A 553 -2.35 -39.30 -23.27
C TYR A 553 -2.83 -40.07 -24.50
N ALA A 554 -2.04 -40.03 -25.57
CA ALA A 554 -2.37 -40.69 -26.83
C ALA A 554 -2.48 -42.21 -26.66
N GLU A 555 -1.57 -42.85 -25.95
CA GLU A 555 -1.58 -44.30 -25.71
C GLU A 555 -2.79 -44.75 -24.89
N ASN A 556 -3.10 -44.05 -23.79
CA ASN A 556 -4.21 -44.41 -22.93
C ASN A 556 -5.57 -44.18 -23.59
N LEU A 557 -5.71 -43.14 -24.42
CA LEU A 557 -6.90 -42.90 -25.22
C LEU A 557 -7.06 -43.96 -26.33
N LYS A 558 -5.97 -44.39 -26.97
CA LYS A 558 -5.98 -45.45 -28.00
C LYS A 558 -6.36 -46.82 -27.44
N LEU A 559 -5.84 -47.18 -26.27
CA LEU A 559 -6.19 -48.42 -25.57
C LEU A 559 -7.68 -48.43 -25.19
N GLY A 560 -8.18 -47.29 -24.73
CA GLY A 560 -9.56 -47.16 -24.24
C GLY A 560 -9.80 -47.91 -22.93
N PRO A 561 -10.94 -47.68 -22.28
CA PRO A 561 -11.14 -48.08 -20.89
C PRO A 561 -11.25 -49.61 -20.70
N LYS A 562 -11.65 -50.34 -21.74
CA LYS A 562 -11.79 -51.82 -21.69
C LYS A 562 -10.46 -52.56 -21.82
N LYS A 563 -9.38 -51.90 -22.26
CA LYS A 563 -8.06 -52.51 -22.48
C LYS A 563 -6.98 -51.91 -21.55
N GLY A 564 -7.39 -51.39 -20.39
CA GLY A 564 -6.47 -50.79 -19.40
C GLY A 564 -6.07 -49.33 -19.68
N GLY A 565 -6.65 -48.70 -20.71
CA GLY A 565 -6.56 -47.27 -20.98
C GLY A 565 -7.61 -46.46 -20.22
N VAL A 566 -7.90 -45.25 -20.71
CA VAL A 566 -8.87 -44.33 -20.10
C VAL A 566 -10.05 -44.09 -21.03
N MET A 567 -11.21 -43.77 -20.45
CA MET A 567 -12.41 -43.35 -21.16
C MET A 567 -12.24 -41.96 -21.77
N ALA A 568 -11.66 -41.06 -20.98
CA ALA A 568 -11.36 -39.68 -21.36
C ALA A 568 -10.23 -39.14 -20.49
N ILE A 569 -9.68 -38.01 -20.90
CA ILE A 569 -8.71 -37.23 -20.15
C ILE A 569 -9.35 -35.90 -19.78
N VAL A 570 -9.25 -35.49 -18.52
CA VAL A 570 -9.68 -34.16 -18.06
C VAL A 570 -8.43 -33.35 -17.78
N ASP A 571 -8.28 -32.26 -18.51
CA ASP A 571 -7.11 -31.40 -18.38
C ASP A 571 -7.42 -29.95 -18.77
N GLU A 572 -6.51 -29.03 -18.51
CA GLU A 572 -6.65 -27.64 -18.84
C GLU A 572 -6.63 -27.42 -20.37
N ARG A 573 -7.50 -26.54 -20.84
CA ARG A 573 -7.69 -26.24 -22.27
C ARG A 573 -6.38 -25.99 -23.04
N PRO A 574 -5.43 -25.17 -22.56
CA PRO A 574 -4.23 -24.86 -23.34
C PRO A 574 -3.35 -26.10 -23.59
N TYR A 575 -3.28 -27.04 -22.63
CA TYR A 575 -2.56 -28.29 -22.82
C TYR A 575 -3.25 -29.19 -23.84
N VAL A 576 -4.58 -29.29 -23.78
CA VAL A 576 -5.34 -30.10 -24.73
C VAL A 576 -5.25 -29.51 -26.14
N GLU A 577 -5.38 -28.20 -26.30
CA GLU A 577 -5.21 -27.54 -27.61
C GLU A 577 -3.81 -27.79 -28.20
N LEU A 578 -2.76 -27.70 -27.37
CA LEU A 578 -1.38 -27.97 -27.79
C LEU A 578 -1.15 -29.46 -28.10
N PHE A 579 -1.71 -30.37 -27.30
CA PHE A 579 -1.68 -31.81 -27.56
C PHE A 579 -2.28 -32.15 -28.92
N LEU A 580 -3.42 -31.54 -29.24
CA LEU A 580 -4.13 -31.77 -30.49
C LEU A 580 -3.39 -31.19 -31.69
N SER A 581 -2.83 -29.99 -31.57
CA SER A 581 -2.07 -29.36 -32.65
C SER A 581 -0.81 -30.17 -33.00
N ASN A 582 -0.16 -30.76 -32.00
CA ASN A 582 1.13 -31.41 -32.17
C ASN A 582 1.02 -32.91 -32.48
N ILE A 583 0.02 -33.63 -31.93
CA ILE A 583 -0.04 -35.10 -31.98
C ILE A 583 -1.23 -35.63 -32.79
N LEU A 584 -2.33 -34.87 -32.93
CA LEU A 584 -3.57 -35.34 -33.55
C LEU A 584 -4.12 -34.32 -34.56
N GLN A 585 -3.48 -34.21 -35.73
CA GLN A 585 -3.95 -33.33 -36.82
C GLN A 585 -5.30 -33.73 -37.46
N ASP A 586 -6.01 -34.76 -36.98
CA ASP A 586 -7.08 -35.42 -37.77
C ASP A 586 -8.41 -35.73 -37.04
N CYS A 587 -8.69 -35.15 -35.86
CA CYS A 587 -9.96 -35.39 -35.15
C CYS A 587 -10.58 -34.11 -34.58
N GLY A 588 -11.71 -33.70 -35.15
CA GLY A 588 -12.47 -32.50 -34.76
C GLY A 588 -13.66 -32.77 -33.83
N CYS A 589 -13.99 -31.72 -33.06
CA CYS A 589 -15.18 -31.44 -32.24
C CYS A 589 -15.14 -31.83 -30.74
N TRP A 590 -15.50 -30.85 -29.88
CA TRP A 590 -15.29 -30.80 -28.41
C TRP A 590 -16.56 -30.44 -27.63
N LEU A 591 -16.61 -30.82 -26.34
CA LEU A 591 -17.64 -30.42 -25.37
C LEU A 591 -17.03 -29.63 -24.20
N ARG A 592 -17.72 -28.57 -23.76
CA ARG A 592 -17.24 -27.53 -22.81
C ARG A 592 -17.75 -27.78 -21.39
N PHE A 593 -16.89 -27.72 -20.36
CA PHE A 593 -17.32 -27.55 -18.96
C PHE A 593 -16.31 -26.75 -18.10
N HIS A 594 -16.82 -25.76 -17.37
CA HIS A 594 -16.18 -24.93 -16.32
C HIS A 594 -15.01 -23.98 -16.70
N GLN A 595 -15.00 -22.81 -16.07
CA GLN A 595 -14.07 -21.70 -16.31
C GLN A 595 -13.18 -21.49 -15.08
N GLN A 596 -11.85 -21.49 -15.25
CA GLN A 596 -10.86 -21.07 -14.25
C GLN A 596 -9.82 -20.13 -14.88
N ARG A 597 -8.80 -19.72 -14.12
CA ARG A 597 -7.89 -18.63 -14.45
C ARG A 597 -6.47 -18.91 -13.89
N MET A 598 -5.42 -18.66 -14.68
CA MET A 598 -4.01 -18.78 -14.29
C MET A 598 -3.38 -17.41 -14.00
N GLY A 599 -2.63 -17.28 -12.90
CA GLY A 599 -1.95 -16.03 -12.52
C GLY A 599 -0.60 -16.26 -11.87
N LEU A 600 0.22 -15.22 -11.79
CA LEU A 600 1.50 -15.24 -11.09
C LEU A 600 1.26 -15.13 -9.58
N CYS A 601 2.19 -15.58 -8.74
CA CYS A 601 1.99 -15.62 -7.29
C CYS A 601 3.17 -15.05 -6.51
N ARG A 602 2.86 -14.48 -5.33
CA ARG A 602 3.82 -13.93 -4.36
C ARG A 602 3.34 -14.26 -2.92
N PRO A 603 4.19 -14.20 -1.89
CA PRO A 603 3.79 -14.48 -0.51
C PRO A 603 2.70 -13.50 0.00
N VAL A 604 1.80 -13.96 0.87
CA VAL A 604 0.90 -13.06 1.63
C VAL A 604 1.69 -12.44 2.78
N TYR A 605 2.02 -11.16 2.66
CA TYR A 605 2.63 -10.42 3.76
C TYR A 605 1.53 -9.91 4.72
N ARG A 606 1.17 -10.71 5.75
CA ARG A 606 0.29 -10.23 6.85
C ARG A 606 0.96 -9.19 7.75
N ASN A 607 2.26 -8.98 7.58
CA ASN A 607 3.00 -7.84 8.11
C ASN A 607 3.83 -7.27 6.95
N PRO A 608 3.52 -6.07 6.43
CA PRO A 608 4.32 -5.48 5.38
C PRO A 608 5.61 -5.01 6.05
N SER A 609 6.72 -5.70 5.88
CA SER A 609 8.02 -5.19 6.34
C SER A 609 9.10 -5.24 5.27
N THR A 610 8.88 -5.88 4.11
CA THR A 610 10.01 -6.12 3.19
C THR A 610 9.73 -6.19 1.69
N VAL A 611 8.51 -6.00 1.15
CA VAL A 611 8.35 -6.00 -0.32
C VAL A 611 7.29 -4.99 -0.79
N GLY A 612 7.68 -4.12 -1.73
CA GLY A 612 6.84 -3.12 -2.37
C GLY A 612 5.59 -3.71 -3.03
N GLU A 613 4.46 -3.01 -2.87
CA GLU A 613 3.22 -3.31 -3.58
C GLU A 613 3.41 -3.14 -5.09
N TRP A 614 3.22 -4.22 -5.84
CA TRP A 614 3.06 -4.18 -7.29
C TRP A 614 1.60 -3.89 -7.64
N ARG A 615 1.23 -2.61 -7.67
CA ARG A 615 0.01 -2.19 -8.37
C ARG A 615 0.40 -1.83 -9.80
N THR A 616 -0.21 -2.52 -10.77
CA THR A 616 -0.20 -2.11 -12.17
C THR A 616 -0.86 -0.73 -12.27
N ALA A 617 -0.03 0.30 -12.43
CA ALA A 617 -0.50 1.64 -12.78
C ALA A 617 -0.81 1.64 -14.27
N ALA A 618 -2.03 1.26 -14.63
CA ALA A 618 -2.56 1.49 -15.97
C ALA A 618 -3.77 2.41 -15.87
N ASP A 619 -3.73 3.53 -16.58
CA ASP A 619 -4.87 4.44 -16.76
C ASP A 619 -6.04 3.64 -17.38
N PRO A 620 -7.21 3.55 -16.72
CA PRO A 620 -8.35 2.79 -17.23
C PRO A 620 -8.80 3.22 -18.63
N ARG A 621 -8.50 4.46 -19.04
CA ARG A 621 -8.86 4.99 -20.37
C ARG A 621 -7.90 4.51 -21.46
N GLN A 622 -6.64 4.29 -21.12
CA GLN A 622 -5.62 3.84 -22.06
C GLN A 622 -5.73 2.32 -22.32
N VAL A 623 -6.08 1.54 -21.28
CA VAL A 623 -6.38 0.10 -21.40
C VAL A 623 -7.61 -0.17 -22.28
N ALA A 624 -8.59 0.73 -22.30
CA ALA A 624 -9.75 0.61 -23.17
C ALA A 624 -9.41 0.84 -24.65
N GLN A 625 -8.48 1.75 -24.95
CA GLN A 625 -7.98 1.99 -26.31
C GLN A 625 -7.06 0.86 -26.80
N ASP A 626 -6.20 0.32 -25.93
CA ASP A 626 -5.34 -0.82 -26.28
C ASP A 626 -6.14 -2.12 -26.46
N ARG A 627 -7.26 -2.30 -25.73
CA ARG A 627 -8.21 -3.40 -25.96
C ARG A 627 -8.89 -3.34 -27.33
N ALA A 628 -9.24 -2.15 -27.81
CA ALA A 628 -9.82 -1.99 -29.15
C ALA A 628 -8.79 -2.29 -30.26
N THR A 629 -7.54 -1.90 -30.04
CA THR A 629 -6.44 -2.07 -31.01
C THR A 629 -5.95 -3.52 -31.07
N ALA A 630 -5.91 -4.22 -29.93
CA ALA A 630 -5.63 -5.66 -29.83
C ALA A 630 -6.76 -6.52 -30.45
N HIS A 631 -8.03 -6.10 -30.32
CA HIS A 631 -9.16 -6.75 -30.99
C HIS A 631 -9.10 -6.62 -32.53
N LEU A 632 -8.65 -5.48 -33.05
CA LEU A 632 -8.49 -5.26 -34.50
C LEU A 632 -7.30 -6.02 -35.09
N THR A 633 -6.22 -6.23 -34.32
CA THR A 633 -5.07 -7.05 -34.75
C THR A 633 -5.34 -8.55 -34.65
N THR A 634 -6.13 -9.00 -33.68
CA THR A 634 -6.60 -10.40 -33.63
C THR A 634 -7.60 -10.71 -34.76
N LEU A 635 -8.48 -9.76 -35.12
CA LEU A 635 -9.36 -9.90 -36.30
C LEU A 635 -8.58 -9.94 -37.62
N SER A 636 -7.50 -9.15 -37.77
CA SER A 636 -6.70 -9.14 -39.01
C SER A 636 -5.84 -10.41 -39.18
N LEU A 637 -5.33 -10.98 -38.08
CA LEU A 637 -4.67 -12.29 -38.05
C LEU A 637 -5.65 -13.45 -38.30
N TRP A 638 -6.90 -13.33 -37.87
CA TRP A 638 -7.97 -14.30 -38.18
C TRP A 638 -8.37 -14.27 -39.67
N THR A 639 -8.40 -13.09 -40.30
CA THR A 639 -8.66 -13.01 -41.75
C THR A 639 -7.54 -13.61 -42.60
N ARG A 640 -6.27 -13.46 -42.21
CA ARG A 640 -5.12 -14.01 -42.94
C ARG A 640 -4.94 -15.52 -42.76
N THR A 641 -5.27 -16.08 -41.60
CA THR A 641 -5.28 -17.53 -41.40
C THR A 641 -6.46 -18.21 -42.11
N SER A 642 -7.61 -17.53 -42.23
CA SER A 642 -8.74 -18.05 -43.03
C SER A 642 -8.47 -18.09 -44.55
N SER A 643 -7.57 -17.24 -45.06
CA SER A 643 -7.19 -17.25 -46.49
C SER A 643 -6.19 -18.36 -46.86
N VAL A 644 -5.39 -18.84 -45.91
CA VAL A 644 -4.41 -19.93 -46.15
C VAL A 644 -5.07 -21.31 -46.07
N LEU A 645 -6.13 -21.46 -45.27
CA LEU A 645 -6.93 -22.70 -45.20
C LEU A 645 -7.94 -22.86 -46.36
N ARG A 646 -8.04 -21.88 -47.27
CA ARG A 646 -8.88 -21.98 -48.49
C ARG A 646 -8.14 -22.59 -49.69
N ALA A 647 -6.84 -22.87 -49.58
CA ALA A 647 -6.02 -23.34 -50.71
C ALA A 647 -5.77 -24.87 -50.75
N SER A 648 -6.19 -25.63 -49.72
CA SER A 648 -6.17 -27.09 -49.75
C SER A 648 -7.59 -27.62 -49.74
N GLY A 649 -8.16 -27.79 -50.93
CA GLY A 649 -9.53 -28.28 -51.11
C GLY A 649 -9.70 -29.72 -50.64
N ALA A 650 -10.54 -29.93 -49.62
CA ALA A 650 -11.33 -31.14 -49.44
C ALA A 650 -12.43 -30.92 -48.38
N CYS A 651 -13.67 -31.23 -48.79
CA CYS A 651 -14.90 -31.40 -47.99
C CYS A 651 -15.59 -30.17 -47.37
N SER A 652 -16.66 -29.73 -48.04
CA SER A 652 -17.76 -28.96 -47.46
C SER A 652 -18.67 -29.86 -46.61
N SER A 653 -18.99 -29.48 -45.39
CA SER A 653 -20.29 -29.78 -44.79
C SER A 653 -20.61 -28.80 -43.65
N SER A 654 -21.87 -28.40 -43.64
CA SER A 654 -22.49 -27.31 -42.92
C SER A 654 -22.68 -27.63 -41.43
N VAL A 655 -22.38 -26.68 -40.53
CA VAL A 655 -22.70 -26.79 -39.09
C VAL A 655 -24.04 -26.11 -38.82
N VAL A 656 -24.97 -26.87 -38.24
CA VAL A 656 -26.29 -26.42 -37.76
C VAL A 656 -26.14 -25.81 -36.36
N TRP A 657 -26.67 -24.60 -36.17
CA TRP A 657 -26.77 -23.93 -34.87
C TRP A 657 -28.07 -24.34 -34.17
N HIS A 658 -27.97 -24.81 -32.92
CA HIS A 658 -29.10 -24.78 -31.99
C HIS A 658 -28.83 -23.71 -30.92
N VAL A 659 -29.46 -22.56 -31.09
CA VAL A 659 -29.55 -21.50 -30.09
C VAL A 659 -30.80 -21.78 -29.26
N SER A 660 -30.63 -22.22 -28.03
CA SER A 660 -31.67 -22.12 -27.00
C SER A 660 -31.59 -20.72 -26.41
N SER A 661 -32.37 -19.80 -26.97
CA SER A 661 -32.67 -18.51 -26.37
C SER A 661 -33.40 -18.74 -25.05
N HIS A 662 -32.82 -18.32 -23.92
CA HIS A 662 -33.49 -17.79 -22.73
C HIS A 662 -32.40 -17.39 -21.72
N CYS A 663 -31.90 -16.17 -21.84
CA CYS A 663 -31.31 -15.45 -20.72
C CYS A 663 -31.46 -13.96 -21.01
N SER A 664 -32.52 -13.40 -20.43
CA SER A 664 -32.80 -11.97 -20.42
C SER A 664 -31.67 -11.23 -19.72
N PHE A 665 -31.09 -10.24 -20.42
CA PHE A 665 -30.20 -9.26 -19.84
C PHE A 665 -30.88 -8.53 -18.68
N THR A 666 -30.26 -8.53 -17.51
CA THR A 666 -30.52 -7.52 -16.48
C THR A 666 -29.18 -7.04 -15.94
N PHE A 667 -28.86 -5.78 -16.21
CA PHE A 667 -27.81 -5.03 -15.55
C PHE A 667 -28.22 -4.83 -14.09
N ALA A 668 -27.43 -5.33 -13.14
CA ALA A 668 -27.51 -4.91 -11.75
C ALA A 668 -26.09 -4.70 -11.21
N SER A 669 -25.81 -3.43 -10.92
CA SER A 669 -24.71 -2.99 -10.09
C SER A 669 -24.84 -3.61 -8.70
N CYS A 670 -23.79 -4.29 -8.24
CA CYS A 670 -23.55 -4.51 -6.81
C CYS A 670 -22.05 -4.33 -6.55
N TYR A 671 -21.71 -3.10 -6.14
CA TYR A 671 -20.70 -2.85 -5.12
C TYR A 671 -21.19 -3.52 -3.82
N ALA A 672 -20.41 -4.42 -3.23
CA ALA A 672 -20.41 -4.69 -1.80
C ALA A 672 -19.20 -5.58 -1.44
N ASP A 673 -18.36 -5.03 -0.56
CA ASP A 673 -17.58 -5.69 0.49
C ASP A 673 -16.63 -6.84 0.12
N PHE A 674 -15.33 -6.52 -0.02
CA PHE A 674 -14.27 -6.93 0.91
C PHE A 674 -12.98 -6.12 0.68
#